data_AF-A0A0C1JGP1-F1
#
_entry.id   AF-A0A0C1JGP1-F1
#
_cell.length_a   1.000
_cell.length_b   1.000
_cell.length_c   1.000
_cell.angle_alpha   90.00
_cell.angle_beta   90.00
_cell.angle_gamma   90.00
#
_symmetry.space_group_name_H-M   'P 1'
#
loop_
_entity.id
_entity.type
_entity.pdbx_description
1 polymer ?
#
loop_
_entity_poly.entity_id
_entity_poly.type
_entity_poly.pdbx_seq_one_letter_code
_entity_poly.pdbx_strand_id
1 'polypeptide(L)'
;MRIFLFCFAFCIVGVNGAAQQTSQSFVIATDLPKTAATSAYLEVLTQGLIEAGFGSDAPSEAITLERGEVRKFVDSTMGSFGLTSLQRSTSEGDVAAALLTSPGAFPSLNDTREASKGIIGDIAREEIAGESSFALRLWPYSSSTLISGQAFSSIKELEGKKIATVDFQTNDFLKAMGAQPAQIGFSEVYQALEKGIADGAVLSRQWLSPQRMPFFEGGTILTDHKVDLSATFVNSDWWVSLTALQQRTVFEVLESAEFAAAQQIQNELDEVGELVSKYGIFETSWSAIAPELLREAVSSSIRTTSKSDPEGILQFRDEIEALSDSDEETESREPEEEEEGAIQSPAKILFATDRRFDSGASPLVNQFSNSESLNEEIYCGELMPVNAGKIGQVSGVVSLMPGRSIVRNEDCHGYIASLIGEGGGDLIVFVHGYNNTFDDALSTALAFARDAKLKSNLLVWSWPSGGGLASYGYDSDSLEWSQPHYIELIVNLVNDPRIERVDYLAHSMGTQLVSKFMRDNWPGNDAAIVLAAPDLARRILSQSVNATDGSVTTVLATEADGALWWSNRIHARPRAGRAKPIFVLDGMDTIDLTAFDKGITGDLNHRHAFTVKEVVGDLSKLFGGEWRAAQRGLNPLPAPGSTLHYYKIEPGVR
;
A
#
# COMPACT_ATOMS: atom_id res chain seq x y z
N MET A 1 16.61 32.94 18.37
CA MET A 1 17.32 31.81 19.00
C MET A 1 18.01 31.03 17.89
N ARG A 2 19.26 30.59 18.06
CA ARG A 2 20.12 30.05 16.98
C ARG A 2 19.43 28.87 16.28
N ILE A 3 19.21 28.99 14.97
CA ILE A 3 18.72 27.94 14.07
C ILE A 3 19.82 26.87 14.03
N PHE A 4 19.54 25.69 14.60
CA PHE A 4 20.35 24.50 14.40
C PHE A 4 19.89 23.84 13.09
N LEU A 5 20.59 24.14 11.98
CA LEU A 5 20.62 23.24 10.83
C LEU A 5 21.28 21.94 11.30
N PHE A 6 20.51 20.90 11.53
CA PHE A 6 21.06 19.54 11.56
C PHE A 6 21.35 19.13 10.13
N CYS A 7 22.60 19.27 9.68
CA CYS A 7 23.10 18.50 8.54
C CYS A 7 22.97 17.01 8.92
N PHE A 8 21.96 16.33 8.37
CA PHE A 8 22.02 14.87 8.31
C PHE A 8 23.14 14.50 7.35
N ALA A 9 24.23 13.97 7.90
CA ALA A 9 25.27 13.36 7.11
C ALA A 9 24.70 12.08 6.46
N PHE A 10 24.28 12.20 5.20
CA PHE A 10 24.01 11.06 4.33
C PHE A 10 25.28 10.19 4.25
N CYS A 11 25.26 9.00 4.85
CA CYS A 11 26.23 7.96 4.52
C CYS A 11 25.82 7.30 3.20
N ILE A 12 25.95 8.03 2.09
CA ILE A 12 25.96 7.42 0.76
C ILE A 12 27.33 6.75 0.61
N VAL A 13 27.34 5.42 0.51
CA VAL A 13 28.52 4.67 0.09
C VAL A 13 28.83 5.12 -1.34
N GLY A 14 29.89 5.91 -1.50
CA GLY A 14 30.33 6.41 -2.80
C GLY A 14 30.71 5.25 -3.72
N VAL A 15 29.86 4.94 -4.68
CA VAL A 15 30.20 4.05 -5.80
C VAL A 15 30.79 4.93 -6.89
N ASN A 16 32.12 4.93 -7.00
CA ASN A 16 32.82 5.43 -8.19
C ASN A 16 32.58 4.45 -9.34
N GLY A 17 31.47 4.63 -10.05
CA GLY A 17 31.21 4.02 -11.34
C GLY A 17 30.66 5.08 -12.26
N ALA A 18 31.41 5.45 -13.30
CA ALA A 18 30.94 6.36 -14.34
C ALA A 18 29.85 5.67 -15.18
N ALA A 19 28.64 5.59 -14.64
CA ALA A 19 27.44 5.38 -15.42
C ALA A 19 27.14 6.71 -16.12
N GLN A 20 26.91 6.67 -17.42
CA GLN A 20 26.54 7.81 -18.24
C GLN A 20 25.16 8.28 -17.79
N GLN A 21 25.12 9.17 -16.78
CA GLN A 21 23.90 9.80 -16.26
C GLN A 21 23.27 10.60 -17.40
N THR A 22 22.25 10.03 -18.03
CA THR A 22 21.26 10.82 -18.77
C THR A 22 20.60 11.72 -17.73
N SER A 23 20.95 13.01 -17.72
CA SER A 23 20.30 13.98 -16.84
C SER A 23 18.84 14.10 -17.25
N GLN A 24 17.96 13.30 -16.67
CA GLN A 24 16.55 13.53 -16.80
C GLN A 24 16.24 14.79 -15.98
N SER A 25 15.99 15.90 -16.67
CA SER A 25 15.58 17.15 -16.04
C SER A 25 14.22 16.96 -15.39
N PHE A 26 14.06 17.40 -14.15
CA PHE A 26 12.77 17.43 -13.49
C PHE A 26 12.24 18.86 -13.31
N VAL A 27 10.92 19.00 -13.22
CA VAL A 27 10.27 20.27 -12.89
C VAL A 27 9.16 20.02 -11.87
N ILE A 28 9.06 20.85 -10.85
CA ILE A 28 8.01 20.76 -9.84
C ILE A 28 7.02 21.90 -10.05
N ALA A 29 5.73 21.59 -10.07
CA ALA A 29 4.65 22.57 -10.06
C ALA A 29 3.72 22.35 -8.87
N THR A 30 3.16 23.44 -8.34
CA THR A 30 2.25 23.38 -7.19
C THR A 30 1.22 24.50 -7.23
N ASP A 31 0.04 24.23 -6.69
CA ASP A 31 -0.99 25.23 -6.38
C ASP A 31 -1.34 25.25 -4.88
N LEU A 32 -0.51 24.60 -4.05
CA LEU A 32 -0.66 24.60 -2.61
C LEU A 32 -0.30 25.97 -2.02
N PRO A 33 -0.96 26.38 -0.92
CA PRO A 33 -0.57 27.59 -0.21
C PRO A 33 0.86 27.45 0.32
N LYS A 34 1.62 28.56 0.33
CA LYS A 34 2.97 28.57 0.91
C LYS A 34 2.90 28.56 2.44
N THR A 35 3.11 27.39 3.05
CA THR A 35 3.18 27.16 4.51
C THR A 35 4.57 26.65 4.90
N ALA A 36 4.87 26.52 6.20
CA ALA A 36 6.13 25.92 6.66
C ALA A 36 6.23 24.45 6.18
N ALA A 37 5.14 23.69 6.33
CA ALA A 37 5.06 22.30 5.89
C ALA A 37 5.25 22.13 4.37
N THR A 38 4.55 22.91 3.54
CA THR A 38 4.70 22.80 2.07
C THR A 38 6.07 23.26 1.60
N SER A 39 6.65 24.28 2.26
CA SER A 39 8.00 24.76 1.92
C SER A 39 9.06 23.72 2.27
N ALA A 40 8.97 23.10 3.45
CA ALA A 40 9.86 22.02 3.85
C ALA A 40 9.76 20.80 2.92
N TYR A 41 8.54 20.42 2.53
CA TYR A 41 8.33 19.34 1.57
C TYR A 41 9.02 19.63 0.24
N LEU A 42 8.76 20.81 -0.34
CA LEU A 42 9.32 21.21 -1.63
C LEU A 42 10.85 21.34 -1.59
N GLU A 43 11.40 21.88 -0.50
CA GLU A 43 12.85 21.99 -0.31
C GLU A 43 13.51 20.61 -0.27
N VAL A 44 13.02 19.70 0.58
CA VAL A 44 13.57 18.35 0.71
C VAL A 44 13.39 17.54 -0.58
N LEU A 45 12.23 17.64 -1.24
CA LEU A 45 12.00 16.98 -2.53
C LEU A 45 12.97 17.51 -3.60
N THR A 46 13.08 18.83 -3.76
CA THR A 46 13.94 19.44 -4.78
C THR A 46 15.41 19.08 -4.54
N GLN A 47 15.89 19.25 -3.32
CA GLN A 47 17.28 18.99 -2.97
C GLN A 47 17.59 17.49 -3.05
N GLY A 48 16.69 16.63 -2.57
CA GLY A 48 16.86 15.18 -2.65
C GLY A 48 16.91 14.67 -4.09
N LEU A 49 16.09 15.21 -5.00
CA LEU A 49 16.15 14.87 -6.42
C LEU A 49 17.46 15.34 -7.07
N ILE A 50 17.93 16.55 -6.76
CA ILE A 50 19.23 17.06 -7.25
C ILE A 50 20.39 16.20 -6.75
N GLU A 51 20.42 15.86 -5.46
CA GLU A 51 21.45 15.02 -4.85
C GLU A 51 21.43 13.59 -5.41
N ALA A 52 20.26 13.08 -5.75
CA ALA A 52 20.07 11.82 -6.46
C ALA A 52 20.48 11.87 -7.95
N GLY A 53 20.86 13.03 -8.46
CA GLY A 53 21.34 13.21 -9.83
C GLY A 53 20.23 13.40 -10.87
N PHE A 54 19.00 13.69 -10.45
CA PHE A 54 17.95 14.17 -11.34
C PHE A 54 18.20 15.65 -11.64
N GLY A 55 18.33 16.02 -12.92
CA GLY A 55 18.43 17.39 -13.42
C GLY A 55 19.29 18.39 -12.62
N SER A 56 20.58 18.52 -12.93
CA SER A 56 21.46 19.54 -12.31
C SER A 56 21.05 20.99 -12.60
N ASP A 57 20.22 21.20 -13.63
CA ASP A 57 19.72 22.51 -14.07
C ASP A 57 18.25 22.75 -13.64
N ALA A 58 17.71 21.92 -12.74
CA ALA A 58 16.35 22.09 -12.25
C ALA A 58 16.18 23.45 -11.54
N PRO A 59 15.04 24.16 -11.73
CA PRO A 59 14.81 25.42 -11.04
C PRO A 59 14.88 25.20 -9.52
N SER A 60 15.52 26.13 -8.80
CA SER A 60 15.63 26.06 -7.33
C SER A 60 14.29 26.22 -6.60
N GLU A 61 13.23 26.62 -7.30
CA GLU A 61 11.89 26.80 -6.74
C GLU A 61 10.84 26.14 -7.64
N ALA A 62 9.80 25.59 -7.00
CA ALA A 62 8.65 25.04 -7.70
C ALA A 62 7.84 26.14 -8.42
N ILE A 63 7.31 25.81 -9.60
CA ILE A 63 6.42 26.68 -10.37
C ILE A 63 5.09 26.78 -9.63
N THR A 64 4.70 27.98 -9.24
CA THR A 64 3.35 28.23 -8.69
C THR A 64 2.37 28.38 -9.83
N LEU A 65 1.39 27.49 -9.91
CA LEU A 65 0.34 27.51 -10.93
C LEU A 65 -1.01 27.98 -10.36
N GLU A 66 -1.92 28.37 -11.25
CA GLU A 66 -3.30 28.59 -10.88
C GLU A 66 -3.99 27.29 -10.45
N ARG A 67 -5.01 27.43 -9.61
CA ARG A 67 -5.75 26.29 -9.06
C ARG A 67 -6.34 25.44 -10.20
N GLY A 68 -6.06 24.14 -10.17
CA GLY A 68 -6.57 23.19 -11.16
C GLY A 68 -5.69 23.01 -12.41
N GLU A 69 -4.61 23.79 -12.57
CA GLU A 69 -3.71 23.67 -13.72
C GLU A 69 -2.55 22.68 -13.48
N VAL A 70 -2.27 22.32 -12.22
CA VAL A 70 -1.17 21.41 -11.86
C VAL A 70 -1.28 20.07 -12.57
N ARG A 71 -2.48 19.48 -12.64
CA ARG A 71 -2.65 18.15 -13.25
C ARG A 71 -2.37 18.17 -14.75
N LYS A 72 -2.94 19.15 -15.46
CA LYS A 72 -2.69 19.38 -16.89
C LYS A 72 -1.22 19.61 -17.19
N PHE A 73 -0.52 20.33 -16.30
CA PHE A 73 0.92 20.53 -16.42
C PHE A 73 1.67 19.20 -16.34
N VAL A 74 1.32 18.33 -15.38
CA VAL A 74 1.98 17.02 -15.22
C VAL A 74 1.72 16.10 -16.40
N ASP A 75 0.47 16.04 -16.87
CA ASP A 75 0.09 15.21 -18.02
C ASP A 75 0.84 15.61 -19.30
N SER A 76 1.13 16.90 -19.48
CA SER A 76 1.75 17.43 -20.70
C SER A 76 3.26 17.61 -20.61
N THR A 77 3.87 17.39 -19.43
CA THR A 77 5.29 17.67 -19.19
C THR A 77 6.01 16.42 -18.68
N MET A 78 6.77 15.76 -19.55
CA MET A 78 7.65 14.65 -19.15
C MET A 78 8.69 15.14 -18.13
N GLY A 79 8.97 14.36 -17.08
CA GLY A 79 9.87 14.76 -16.00
C GLY A 79 9.25 15.68 -14.96
N SER A 80 7.94 15.84 -14.93
CA SER A 80 7.32 16.76 -13.98
C SER A 80 6.73 16.07 -12.74
N PHE A 81 6.76 16.81 -11.64
CA PHE A 81 6.03 16.55 -10.41
C PHE A 81 4.95 17.62 -10.21
N GLY A 82 3.78 17.22 -9.75
CA GLY A 82 2.68 18.13 -9.42
C GLY A 82 2.19 17.93 -8.00
N LEU A 83 2.21 18.97 -7.18
CA LEU A 83 1.69 18.92 -5.81
C LEU A 83 0.38 19.71 -5.77
N THR A 84 -0.69 19.05 -5.38
CA THR A 84 -2.03 19.62 -5.44
C THR A 84 -2.94 19.01 -4.37
N SER A 85 -3.95 19.73 -3.89
CA SER A 85 -4.86 19.22 -2.86
C SER A 85 -5.62 18.00 -3.36
N LEU A 86 -5.67 16.93 -2.55
CA LEU A 86 -6.44 15.71 -2.84
C LEU A 86 -7.90 16.05 -3.15
N GLN A 87 -8.50 16.93 -2.35
CA GLN A 87 -9.88 17.37 -2.52
C GLN A 87 -10.16 17.99 -3.91
N ARG A 88 -9.13 18.60 -4.53
CA ARG A 88 -9.26 19.18 -5.87
C ARG A 88 -9.09 18.14 -6.97
N SER A 89 -8.38 17.04 -6.68
CA SER A 89 -8.25 15.89 -7.56
C SER A 89 -9.42 14.91 -7.49
N THR A 90 -10.26 15.00 -6.46
CA THR A 90 -11.47 14.17 -6.28
C THR A 90 -12.59 14.52 -7.27
N SER A 91 -13.05 13.51 -7.99
CA SER A 91 -14.13 13.49 -8.99
C SER A 91 -15.40 12.79 -8.46
N GLU A 92 -16.50 12.82 -9.21
CA GLU A 92 -17.81 12.29 -8.76
C GLU A 92 -17.83 10.76 -8.50
N GLY A 93 -16.83 10.01 -8.97
CA GLY A 93 -16.73 8.57 -8.75
C GLY A 93 -15.90 8.17 -7.53
N ASP A 94 -15.18 9.12 -6.94
CA ASP A 94 -14.04 8.81 -6.07
C ASP A 94 -14.51 8.72 -4.62
N VAL A 95 -14.65 7.50 -4.10
CA VAL A 95 -15.22 7.28 -2.76
C VAL A 95 -14.17 7.37 -1.67
N ALA A 96 -12.97 6.84 -1.89
CA ALA A 96 -11.91 6.85 -0.91
C ALA A 96 -11.25 8.23 -0.79
N ALA A 97 -10.97 8.89 -1.92
CA ALA A 97 -10.44 10.25 -1.93
C ALA A 97 -11.42 11.25 -1.28
N ALA A 98 -12.72 11.06 -1.48
CA ALA A 98 -13.75 11.87 -0.82
C ALA A 98 -13.83 11.57 0.69
N LEU A 99 -13.74 10.30 1.11
CA LEU A 99 -13.73 9.94 2.53
C LEU A 99 -12.53 10.58 3.25
N LEU A 100 -11.31 10.48 2.68
CA LEU A 100 -10.08 11.07 3.22
C LEU A 100 -10.13 12.59 3.39
N THR A 101 -11.01 13.27 2.66
CA THR A 101 -11.13 14.73 2.69
C THR A 101 -12.40 15.21 3.43
N SER A 102 -13.17 14.28 4.00
CA SER A 102 -14.42 14.56 4.70
C SER A 102 -14.16 15.02 6.15
N PRO A 103 -14.76 16.13 6.60
CA PRO A 103 -14.63 16.58 7.98
C PRO A 103 -15.07 15.51 8.99
N GLY A 104 -14.24 15.26 10.00
CA GLY A 104 -14.46 14.32 11.09
C GLY A 104 -14.28 12.84 10.73
N ALA A 105 -14.01 12.51 9.46
CA ALA A 105 -13.87 11.11 9.04
C ALA A 105 -12.62 10.43 9.62
N PHE A 106 -11.54 11.19 9.78
CA PHE A 106 -10.30 10.76 10.43
C PHE A 106 -9.94 11.78 11.51
N PRO A 107 -10.09 11.42 12.81
CA PRO A 107 -10.09 12.41 13.87
C PRO A 107 -8.70 12.96 14.16
N SER A 108 -7.61 12.22 14.01
CA SER A 108 -6.26 12.77 14.25
C SER A 108 -5.40 12.89 12.98
N LEU A 109 -4.31 13.66 13.10
CA LEU A 109 -3.23 13.69 12.10
C LEU A 109 -2.66 12.29 11.88
N ASN A 110 -2.54 11.50 12.95
CA ASN A 110 -2.02 10.14 12.85
C ASN A 110 -3.00 9.25 12.08
N ASP A 111 -4.29 9.27 12.43
CA ASP A 111 -5.32 8.46 11.76
C ASP A 111 -5.39 8.80 10.28
N THR A 112 -5.32 10.10 9.94
CA THR A 112 -5.30 10.55 8.54
C THR A 112 -4.05 10.03 7.81
N ARG A 113 -2.87 10.07 8.45
CA ARG A 113 -1.62 9.57 7.85
C ARG A 113 -1.66 8.07 7.61
N GLU A 114 -2.13 7.31 8.60
CA GLU A 114 -2.28 5.86 8.48
C GLU A 114 -3.29 5.52 7.38
N ALA A 115 -4.44 6.19 7.36
CA ALA A 115 -5.44 6.02 6.31
C ALA A 115 -4.90 6.37 4.92
N SER A 116 -4.15 7.47 4.77
CA SER A 116 -3.58 7.92 3.50
C SER A 116 -2.40 7.07 3.00
N LYS A 117 -1.77 6.31 3.90
CA LYS A 117 -0.68 5.38 3.57
C LYS A 117 -1.17 3.96 3.32
N GLY A 118 -2.24 3.54 4.00
CA GLY A 118 -2.87 2.24 3.81
C GLY A 118 -3.87 2.21 2.65
N ILE A 119 -4.73 1.18 2.68
CA ILE A 119 -5.63 0.83 1.57
C ILE A 119 -6.55 1.96 1.13
N ILE A 120 -7.00 2.81 2.06
CA ILE A 120 -7.87 3.95 1.72
C ILE A 120 -7.10 4.93 0.85
N GLY A 121 -5.85 5.22 1.22
CA GLY A 121 -4.94 6.05 0.44
C GLY A 121 -4.53 5.43 -0.89
N ASP A 122 -4.39 4.11 -0.94
CA ASP A 122 -4.10 3.37 -2.17
C ASP A 122 -5.23 3.48 -3.18
N ILE A 123 -6.45 3.22 -2.71
CA ILE A 123 -7.67 3.37 -3.50
C ILE A 123 -7.82 4.82 -3.94
N ALA A 124 -7.61 5.77 -3.04
CA ALA A 124 -7.69 7.19 -3.38
C ALA A 124 -6.67 7.60 -4.44
N ARG A 125 -5.46 7.02 -4.46
CA ARG A 125 -4.44 7.28 -5.50
C ARG A 125 -4.85 6.70 -6.86
N GLU A 126 -5.46 5.53 -6.88
CA GLU A 126 -6.01 4.91 -8.09
C GLU A 126 -7.21 5.70 -8.63
N GLU A 127 -8.15 6.10 -7.75
CA GLU A 127 -9.32 6.92 -8.11
C GLU A 127 -8.93 8.24 -8.78
N ILE A 128 -7.90 8.90 -8.25
CA ILE A 128 -7.42 10.18 -8.79
C ILE A 128 -6.36 10.01 -9.89
N ALA A 129 -6.05 8.78 -10.34
CA ALA A 129 -5.14 8.55 -11.45
C ALA A 129 -5.72 9.12 -12.76
N GLY A 130 -4.85 9.46 -13.70
CA GLY A 130 -5.20 10.10 -14.96
C GLY A 130 -4.49 9.39 -16.10
N GLU A 131 -4.82 9.75 -17.34
CA GLU A 131 -4.30 9.04 -18.52
C GLU A 131 -2.77 9.05 -18.62
N SER A 132 -2.12 10.14 -18.20
CA SER A 132 -0.66 10.33 -18.33
C SER A 132 0.02 10.74 -17.04
N SER A 133 -0.66 10.61 -15.90
CA SER A 133 -0.07 10.86 -14.60
C SER A 133 -0.82 10.18 -13.47
N PHE A 134 -0.11 9.87 -12.40
CA PHE A 134 -0.66 9.23 -11.21
C PHE A 134 0.02 9.75 -9.94
N ALA A 135 -0.63 9.59 -8.79
CA ALA A 135 -0.10 10.05 -7.51
C ALA A 135 0.81 8.99 -6.88
N LEU A 136 2.05 9.36 -6.55
CA LEU A 136 2.96 8.49 -5.79
C LEU A 136 2.67 8.50 -4.28
N ARG A 137 2.20 9.64 -3.78
CA ARG A 137 2.03 9.90 -2.34
C ARG A 137 0.82 10.79 -2.05
N LEU A 138 0.19 10.50 -0.92
CA LEU A 138 -0.76 11.38 -0.24
C LEU A 138 -0.16 11.79 1.10
N TRP A 139 -0.15 13.08 1.41
CA TRP A 139 0.50 13.58 2.62
C TRP A 139 -0.20 14.82 3.19
N PRO A 140 -0.25 14.98 4.53
CA PRO A 140 -0.90 16.12 5.17
C PRO A 140 -0.07 17.39 5.02
N TYR A 141 -0.71 18.48 4.62
CA TYR A 141 -0.05 19.80 4.52
C TYR A 141 -0.67 20.87 5.43
N SER A 142 -1.84 20.61 6.02
CA SER A 142 -2.48 21.50 6.99
C SER A 142 -3.49 20.74 7.86
N SER A 143 -3.86 21.32 9.00
CA SER A 143 -4.90 20.81 9.88
C SER A 143 -5.80 21.95 10.37
N SER A 144 -7.11 21.74 10.28
CA SER A 144 -8.14 22.71 10.65
C SER A 144 -8.73 22.40 12.03
N THR A 145 -9.10 23.45 12.76
CA THR A 145 -9.66 23.40 14.10
C THR A 145 -10.74 24.47 14.25
N LEU A 146 -11.74 24.24 15.09
CA LEU A 146 -12.66 25.31 15.50
C LEU A 146 -12.05 26.04 16.69
N ILE A 147 -12.03 27.37 16.64
CA ILE A 147 -11.63 28.22 17.75
C ILE A 147 -12.71 29.26 18.09
N SER A 148 -12.94 29.48 19.39
CA SER A 148 -13.89 30.47 19.89
C SER A 148 -13.28 31.26 21.04
N GLY A 149 -13.63 32.54 21.15
CA GLY A 149 -13.32 33.36 22.33
C GLY A 149 -14.26 33.10 23.51
N GLN A 150 -15.24 32.20 23.35
CA GLN A 150 -16.13 31.78 24.41
C GLN A 150 -15.70 30.41 24.93
N ALA A 151 -15.65 30.27 26.25
CA ALA A 151 -15.46 28.98 26.89
C ALA A 151 -16.71 28.12 26.71
N PHE A 152 -16.51 26.90 26.23
CA PHE A 152 -17.48 25.83 26.31
C PHE A 152 -16.78 24.48 26.53
N SER A 153 -17.49 23.56 27.16
CA SER A 153 -16.99 22.23 27.56
C SER A 153 -17.89 21.08 27.10
N SER A 154 -19.02 21.40 26.46
CA SER A 154 -19.96 20.41 25.95
C SER A 154 -20.59 20.84 24.63
N ILE A 155 -21.02 19.86 23.83
CA ILE A 155 -21.67 20.11 22.53
C ILE A 155 -22.94 20.96 22.66
N LYS A 156 -23.66 20.86 23.79
CA LYS A 156 -24.89 21.64 24.05
C LYS A 156 -24.64 23.15 24.09
N GLU A 157 -23.45 23.57 24.51
CA GLU A 157 -23.09 25.00 24.58
C GLU A 157 -22.74 25.57 23.19
N LEU A 158 -22.48 24.70 22.21
CA LEU A 158 -22.28 25.06 20.82
C LEU A 158 -23.61 25.26 20.08
N GLU A 159 -24.73 24.79 20.64
CA GLU A 159 -26.04 24.87 20.00
C GLU A 159 -26.43 26.32 19.69
N GLY A 160 -26.69 26.59 18.40
CA GLY A 160 -27.05 27.92 17.91
C GLY A 160 -25.90 28.93 17.81
N LYS A 161 -24.66 28.57 18.16
CA LYS A 161 -23.48 29.44 18.02
C LYS A 161 -23.15 29.68 16.55
N LYS A 162 -22.86 30.92 16.19
CA LYS A 162 -22.48 31.29 14.82
C LYS A 162 -21.00 31.02 14.59
N ILE A 163 -20.67 30.10 13.70
CA ILE A 163 -19.29 29.71 13.43
C ILE A 163 -18.90 30.16 12.02
N ALA A 164 -17.90 31.02 11.92
CA ALA A 164 -17.35 31.44 10.64
C ALA A 164 -16.63 30.27 9.95
N THR A 165 -16.92 30.06 8.67
CA THR A 165 -16.26 29.05 7.84
C THR A 165 -15.76 29.69 6.56
N VAL A 166 -14.71 29.11 5.97
CA VAL A 166 -14.11 29.59 4.73
C VAL A 166 -14.45 28.64 3.58
N ASP A 167 -14.50 27.34 3.86
CA ASP A 167 -14.99 26.30 2.97
C ASP A 167 -16.45 25.94 3.27
N PHE A 168 -17.15 25.47 2.24
CA PHE A 168 -18.54 25.05 2.38
C PHE A 168 -18.68 23.63 2.96
N GLN A 169 -17.65 22.79 2.87
CA GLN A 169 -17.71 21.38 3.31
C GLN A 169 -17.91 21.26 4.81
N THR A 170 -17.31 22.18 5.56
CA THR A 170 -17.42 22.25 7.01
C THR A 170 -18.83 22.65 7.49
N ASN A 171 -19.65 23.27 6.64
CA ASN A 171 -20.93 23.85 7.08
C ASN A 171 -21.91 22.79 7.58
N ASP A 172 -22.12 21.71 6.83
CA ASP A 172 -23.13 20.72 7.19
C ASP A 172 -22.68 19.83 8.35
N PHE A 173 -21.37 19.57 8.47
CA PHE A 173 -20.77 19.02 9.68
C PHE A 173 -21.11 19.89 10.91
N LEU A 174 -20.87 21.19 10.84
CA LEU A 174 -21.15 22.11 11.95
C LEU A 174 -22.64 22.22 12.29
N LYS A 175 -23.52 22.20 11.28
CA LYS A 175 -24.98 22.16 11.51
C LYS A 175 -25.40 20.89 12.24
N ALA A 176 -24.86 19.74 11.85
CA ALA A 176 -25.13 18.47 12.51
C ALA A 176 -24.60 18.45 13.95
N MET A 177 -23.50 19.16 14.21
CA MET A 177 -22.96 19.42 15.54
C MET A 177 -23.74 20.50 16.33
N GLY A 178 -24.85 21.03 15.80
CA GLY A 178 -25.73 22.00 16.46
C GLY A 178 -25.35 23.48 16.27
N ALA A 179 -24.23 23.76 15.60
CA ALA A 179 -23.78 25.12 15.32
C ALA A 179 -24.50 25.76 14.10
N GLN A 180 -24.36 27.06 13.94
CA GLN A 180 -24.85 27.84 12.79
C GLN A 180 -23.65 28.33 11.96
N PRO A 181 -23.25 27.61 10.89
CA PRO A 181 -22.13 28.04 10.07
C PRO A 181 -22.47 29.31 9.28
N ALA A 182 -21.49 30.20 9.15
CA ALA A 182 -21.56 31.40 8.33
C ALA A 182 -20.33 31.44 7.40
N GLN A 183 -20.55 31.08 6.13
CA GLN A 183 -19.48 31.12 5.14
C GLN A 183 -19.16 32.57 4.77
N ILE A 184 -17.92 32.98 5.02
CA ILE A 184 -17.42 34.34 4.77
C ILE A 184 -16.03 34.28 4.13
N GLY A 185 -15.58 35.39 3.55
CA GLY A 185 -14.23 35.46 2.99
C GLY A 185 -13.17 35.35 4.10
N PHE A 186 -12.03 34.70 3.84
CA PHE A 186 -10.96 34.55 4.84
C PHE A 186 -10.52 35.90 5.46
N SER A 187 -10.46 36.96 4.65
CA SER A 187 -10.13 38.32 5.10
C SER A 187 -11.17 38.94 6.06
N GLU A 188 -12.39 38.41 6.09
CA GLU A 188 -13.50 38.92 6.90
C GLU A 188 -13.62 38.19 8.24
N VAL A 189 -12.98 37.02 8.40
CA VAL A 189 -13.13 36.15 9.58
C VAL A 189 -12.83 36.88 10.88
N TYR A 190 -11.66 37.52 10.98
CA TYR A 190 -11.28 38.24 12.19
C TYR A 190 -12.20 39.42 12.49
N GLN A 191 -12.66 40.13 11.44
CA GLN A 191 -13.61 41.23 11.62
C GLN A 191 -14.99 40.73 12.10
N ALA A 192 -15.44 39.58 11.60
CA ALA A 192 -16.68 38.95 12.02
C ALA A 192 -16.61 38.51 13.49
N LEU A 193 -15.48 37.94 13.91
CA LEU A 193 -15.20 37.60 15.30
C LEU A 193 -15.16 38.84 16.19
N GLU A 194 -14.38 39.87 15.84
CA GLU A 194 -14.25 41.12 16.61
C GLU A 194 -15.58 41.84 16.83
N LYS A 195 -16.46 41.82 15.82
CA LYS A 195 -17.78 42.45 15.89
C LYS A 195 -18.85 41.57 16.57
N GLY A 196 -18.51 40.36 17.00
CA GLY A 196 -19.45 39.39 17.56
C GLY A 196 -20.51 38.92 16.55
N ILE A 197 -20.22 39.00 15.26
CA ILE A 197 -21.07 38.44 14.19
C ILE A 197 -20.96 36.92 14.19
N ALA A 198 -19.75 36.40 14.48
CA ALA A 198 -19.47 35.00 14.71
C ALA A 198 -18.94 34.80 16.14
N ASP A 199 -19.38 33.73 16.80
CA ASP A 199 -18.93 33.29 18.11
C ASP A 199 -17.59 32.53 18.05
N GLY A 200 -17.26 31.96 16.88
CA GLY A 200 -16.02 31.23 16.63
C GLY A 200 -15.76 31.07 15.13
N ALA A 201 -14.64 30.45 14.77
CA ALA A 201 -14.26 30.21 13.39
C ALA A 201 -13.56 28.86 13.22
N VAL A 202 -13.73 28.22 12.06
CA VAL A 202 -12.87 27.11 11.65
C VAL A 202 -11.68 27.66 10.88
N LEU A 203 -10.49 27.41 11.41
CA LEU A 203 -9.22 27.93 10.90
C LEU A 203 -8.17 26.83 10.91
N SER A 204 -7.24 26.91 9.95
CA SER A 204 -6.02 26.10 10.06
C SER A 204 -5.18 26.55 11.25
N ARG A 205 -4.62 25.60 12.01
CA ARG A 205 -3.82 25.86 13.22
C ARG A 205 -2.63 26.79 12.95
N GLN A 206 -2.07 26.76 11.75
CA GLN A 206 -0.99 27.65 11.33
C GLN A 206 -1.35 29.15 11.43
N TRP A 207 -2.65 29.49 11.47
CA TRP A 207 -3.12 30.87 11.60
C TRP A 207 -3.26 31.35 13.04
N LEU A 208 -3.14 30.46 14.04
CA LEU A 208 -3.23 30.75 15.48
C LEU A 208 -1.92 31.30 16.05
N SER A 209 -1.43 32.40 15.45
CA SER A 209 -0.15 33.01 15.81
C SER A 209 -0.20 33.78 17.15
N PRO A 210 0.96 34.07 17.77
CA PRO A 210 1.01 34.85 19.02
C PRO A 210 0.32 36.22 18.96
N GLN A 211 0.21 36.83 17.77
CA GLN A 211 -0.47 38.12 17.59
C GLN A 211 -1.99 38.00 17.62
N ARG A 212 -2.54 36.82 17.31
CA ARG A 212 -3.98 36.58 17.21
C ARG A 212 -4.53 35.84 18.41
N MET A 213 -3.70 35.03 19.08
CA MET A 213 -4.12 34.26 20.24
C MET A 213 -4.80 35.05 21.36
N PRO A 214 -4.39 36.31 21.69
CA PRO A 214 -5.07 37.11 22.71
C PRO A 214 -6.56 37.34 22.44
N PHE A 215 -7.00 37.27 21.18
CA PHE A 215 -8.42 37.42 20.83
C PHE A 215 -9.30 36.30 21.43
N PHE A 216 -8.71 35.14 21.73
CA PHE A 216 -9.41 33.95 22.19
C PHE A 216 -9.11 33.60 23.65
N GLU A 217 -8.54 34.53 24.42
CA GLU A 217 -8.17 34.30 25.82
C GLU A 217 -9.35 33.77 26.66
N GLY A 218 -9.12 32.68 27.38
CA GLY A 218 -10.16 31.99 28.16
C GLY A 218 -11.24 31.27 27.33
N GLY A 219 -11.07 31.18 26.01
CA GLY A 219 -12.01 30.53 25.10
C GLY A 219 -11.82 29.03 24.95
N THR A 220 -12.25 28.47 23.82
CA THR A 220 -12.17 27.03 23.53
C THR A 220 -11.62 26.74 22.13
N ILE A 221 -10.82 25.67 22.03
CA ILE A 221 -10.39 25.05 20.78
C ILE A 221 -10.96 23.62 20.69
N LEU A 222 -11.52 23.28 19.53
CA LEU A 222 -11.94 21.93 19.16
C LEU A 222 -11.06 21.36 18.04
N THR A 223 -10.30 20.33 18.37
CA THR A 223 -9.49 19.54 17.45
C THR A 223 -10.33 18.46 16.75
N ASP A 224 -9.69 17.68 15.90
CA ASP A 224 -10.26 16.52 15.23
C ASP A 224 -11.31 16.86 14.18
N HIS A 225 -11.12 18.00 13.51
CA HIS A 225 -12.06 18.50 12.50
C HIS A 225 -11.72 18.00 11.10
N LYS A 226 -10.56 18.36 10.55
CA LYS A 226 -10.16 17.98 9.19
C LYS A 226 -8.66 18.19 9.01
N VAL A 227 -8.00 17.21 8.41
CA VAL A 227 -6.62 17.31 7.92
C VAL A 227 -6.65 17.43 6.40
N ASP A 228 -5.96 18.43 5.87
CA ASP A 228 -5.89 18.65 4.43
C ASP A 228 -4.73 17.85 3.83
N LEU A 229 -5.06 16.98 2.88
CA LEU A 229 -4.10 16.14 2.16
C LEU A 229 -3.73 16.72 0.80
N SER A 230 -2.45 16.62 0.46
CA SER A 230 -1.89 16.85 -0.87
C SER A 230 -1.62 15.52 -1.55
N ALA A 231 -1.84 15.47 -2.87
CA ALA A 231 -1.36 14.41 -3.74
C ALA A 231 -0.12 14.89 -4.51
N THR A 232 0.93 14.06 -4.54
CA THR A 232 2.12 14.28 -5.35
C THR A 232 2.04 13.43 -6.62
N PHE A 233 1.69 14.07 -7.72
CA PHE A 233 1.59 13.47 -9.05
C PHE A 233 2.93 13.43 -9.77
N VAL A 234 3.11 12.40 -10.61
CA VAL A 234 4.21 12.31 -11.58
C VAL A 234 3.66 11.95 -12.96
N ASN A 235 4.37 12.36 -14.00
CA ASN A 235 4.08 11.91 -15.36
C ASN A 235 4.39 10.40 -15.50
N SER A 236 3.47 9.63 -16.09
CA SER A 236 3.57 8.16 -16.19
C SER A 236 4.74 7.71 -17.04
N ASP A 237 4.92 8.30 -18.23
CA ASP A 237 6.00 7.93 -19.15
C ASP A 237 7.38 8.19 -18.53
N TRP A 238 7.51 9.31 -17.82
CA TRP A 238 8.71 9.62 -17.07
C TRP A 238 9.01 8.56 -16.02
N TRP A 239 8.02 8.20 -15.19
CA TRP A 239 8.20 7.20 -14.14
C TRP A 239 8.63 5.84 -14.68
N VAL A 240 7.98 5.37 -15.75
CA VAL A 240 8.29 4.10 -16.42
C VAL A 240 9.69 4.13 -17.03
N SER A 241 10.17 5.30 -17.48
CA SER A 241 11.52 5.45 -18.03
C SER A 241 12.65 5.31 -17.00
N LEU A 242 12.35 5.45 -15.71
CA LEU A 242 13.34 5.41 -14.62
C LEU A 242 13.83 3.99 -14.34
N THR A 243 15.13 3.85 -14.03
CA THR A 243 15.70 2.59 -13.51
C THR A 243 15.11 2.22 -12.15
N ALA A 244 15.22 0.94 -11.78
CA ALA A 244 14.76 0.47 -10.46
C ALA A 244 15.36 1.29 -9.30
N LEU A 245 16.67 1.56 -9.39
CA LEU A 245 17.38 2.39 -8.42
C LEU A 245 16.81 3.81 -8.39
N GLN A 246 16.56 4.41 -9.55
CA GLN A 246 16.01 5.76 -9.63
C GLN A 246 14.59 5.84 -9.03
N GLN A 247 13.71 4.89 -9.33
CA GLN A 247 12.36 4.84 -8.74
C GLN A 247 12.43 4.71 -7.21
N ARG A 248 13.28 3.81 -6.70
CA ARG A 248 13.51 3.63 -5.26
C ARG A 248 14.01 4.91 -4.61
N THR A 249 14.99 5.56 -5.21
CA THR A 249 15.53 6.82 -4.71
C THR A 249 14.49 7.94 -4.72
N VAL A 250 13.62 8.04 -5.73
CA VAL A 250 12.49 8.99 -5.71
C VAL A 250 11.56 8.71 -4.52
N PHE A 251 11.23 7.44 -4.24
CA PHE A 251 10.41 7.10 -3.07
C PHE A 251 11.06 7.45 -1.73
N GLU A 252 12.36 7.20 -1.56
CA GLU A 252 13.13 7.58 -0.36
C GLU A 252 13.15 9.11 -0.15
N VAL A 253 13.31 9.87 -1.25
CA VAL A 253 13.25 11.33 -1.23
C VAL A 253 11.85 11.82 -0.84
N LEU A 254 10.79 11.21 -1.40
CA LEU A 254 9.41 11.56 -1.06
C LEU A 254 9.10 11.26 0.41
N GLU A 255 9.53 10.11 0.93
CA GLU A 255 9.37 9.78 2.35
C GLU A 255 10.06 10.80 3.25
N SER A 256 11.26 11.22 2.88
CA SER A 256 11.99 12.27 3.59
C SER A 256 11.25 13.62 3.56
N ALA A 257 10.67 13.98 2.41
CA ALA A 257 9.89 15.20 2.24
C ALA A 257 8.59 15.18 3.06
N GLU A 258 7.89 14.05 3.08
CA GLU A 258 6.70 13.83 3.92
C GLU A 258 7.03 13.95 5.41
N PHE A 259 8.13 13.34 5.84
CA PHE A 259 8.57 13.42 7.22
C PHE A 259 8.89 14.86 7.63
N ALA A 260 9.60 15.61 6.76
CA ALA A 260 9.91 17.01 7.00
C ALA A 260 8.64 17.87 7.11
N ALA A 261 7.64 17.65 6.23
CA ALA A 261 6.36 18.34 6.30
C ALA A 261 5.59 18.01 7.59
N ALA A 262 5.51 16.72 7.94
CA ALA A 262 4.85 16.26 9.17
C ALA A 262 5.49 16.85 10.42
N GLN A 263 6.83 16.97 10.44
CA GLN A 263 7.54 17.62 11.54
C GLN A 263 7.19 19.11 11.66
N GLN A 264 7.06 19.83 10.54
CA GLN A 264 6.62 21.24 10.59
C GLN A 264 5.20 21.37 11.13
N ILE A 265 4.28 20.50 10.69
CA ILE A 265 2.91 20.48 11.23
C ILE A 265 2.97 20.22 12.73
N GLN A 266 3.72 19.22 13.18
CA GLN A 266 3.85 18.92 14.61
C GLN A 266 4.40 20.10 15.41
N ASN A 267 5.43 20.79 14.90
CA ASN A 267 5.98 21.98 15.56
C ASN A 267 4.93 23.10 15.68
N GLU A 268 4.11 23.31 14.63
CA GLU A 268 2.99 24.27 14.69
C GLU A 268 1.94 23.84 15.74
N LEU A 269 1.65 22.54 15.87
CA LEU A 269 0.75 22.03 16.91
C LEU A 269 1.30 22.31 18.32
N ASP A 270 2.60 22.07 18.53
CA ASP A 270 3.27 22.26 19.81
C ASP A 270 3.32 23.75 20.20
N GLU A 271 3.68 24.64 19.26
CA GLU A 271 3.66 26.10 19.48
C GLU A 271 2.25 26.60 19.84
N VAL A 272 1.22 26.11 19.15
CA VAL A 272 -0.17 26.44 19.47
C VAL A 272 -0.54 25.91 20.85
N GLY A 273 -0.10 24.72 21.25
CA GLY A 273 -0.32 24.17 22.60
C GLY A 273 0.29 25.04 23.72
N GLU A 274 1.47 25.61 23.50
CA GLU A 274 2.07 26.58 24.42
C GLU A 274 1.22 27.86 24.54
N LEU A 275 0.71 28.34 23.40
CA LEU A 275 -0.17 29.50 23.34
C LEU A 275 -1.51 29.23 24.04
N VAL A 276 -2.13 28.08 23.80
CA VAL A 276 -3.35 27.61 24.48
C VAL A 276 -3.18 27.67 25.99
N SER A 277 -2.09 27.09 26.49
CA SER A 277 -1.76 27.07 27.92
C SER A 277 -1.56 28.48 28.47
N LYS A 278 -0.85 29.34 27.73
CA LYS A 278 -0.54 30.72 28.13
C LYS A 278 -1.78 31.60 28.27
N TYR A 279 -2.74 31.46 27.36
CA TYR A 279 -3.97 32.28 27.33
C TYR A 279 -5.16 31.59 28.02
N GLY A 280 -4.93 30.48 28.74
CA GLY A 280 -5.95 29.78 29.50
C GLY A 280 -7.10 29.25 28.63
N ILE A 281 -6.81 28.88 27.39
CA ILE A 281 -7.79 28.35 26.44
C ILE A 281 -8.05 26.89 26.77
N PHE A 282 -9.32 26.51 26.78
CA PHE A 282 -9.70 25.12 26.95
C PHE A 282 -9.59 24.36 25.61
N GLU A 283 -8.69 23.39 25.54
CA GLU A 283 -8.53 22.53 24.37
C GLU A 283 -9.22 21.18 24.59
N THR A 284 -10.05 20.78 23.63
CA THR A 284 -10.70 19.48 23.58
C THR A 284 -10.92 19.07 22.12
N SER A 285 -11.58 17.95 21.85
CA SER A 285 -11.78 17.42 20.49
C SER A 285 -13.24 17.08 20.22
N TRP A 286 -13.64 17.09 18.94
CA TRP A 286 -14.98 16.63 18.55
C TRP A 286 -15.26 15.19 19.01
N SER A 287 -14.26 14.32 18.87
CA SER A 287 -14.29 12.92 19.30
C SER A 287 -14.51 12.79 20.82
N ALA A 288 -14.00 13.73 21.63
CA ALA A 288 -14.17 13.71 23.08
C ALA A 288 -15.52 14.28 23.54
N ILE A 289 -16.01 15.37 22.92
CA ILE A 289 -17.21 16.07 23.40
C ILE A 289 -18.52 15.59 22.76
N ALA A 290 -18.44 14.90 21.62
CA ALA A 290 -19.59 14.47 20.85
C ALA A 290 -19.36 13.14 20.09
N PRO A 291 -18.82 12.09 20.73
CA PRO A 291 -18.48 10.83 20.03
C PRO A 291 -19.70 10.22 19.31
N GLU A 292 -20.86 10.22 19.98
CA GLU A 292 -22.11 9.64 19.45
C GLU A 292 -22.69 10.42 18.26
N LEU A 293 -22.38 11.72 18.14
CA LEU A 293 -22.85 12.57 17.04
C LEU A 293 -21.88 12.59 15.86
N LEU A 294 -20.60 12.26 16.10
CA LEU A 294 -19.55 12.41 15.10
C LEU A 294 -19.87 11.61 13.84
N ARG A 295 -20.31 10.35 13.99
CA ARG A 295 -20.69 9.49 12.87
C ARG A 295 -21.82 10.09 12.03
N GLU A 296 -22.86 10.62 12.67
CA GLU A 296 -24.00 11.24 11.99
C GLU A 296 -23.59 12.56 11.31
N ALA A 297 -22.77 13.37 11.98
CA ALA A 297 -22.27 14.63 11.44
C ALA A 297 -21.39 14.44 10.20
N VAL A 298 -20.47 13.46 10.24
CA VAL A 298 -19.68 13.03 9.09
C VAL A 298 -20.60 12.59 7.95
N SER A 299 -21.61 11.77 8.26
CA SER A 299 -22.54 11.24 7.26
C SER A 299 -23.39 12.34 6.60
N SER A 300 -23.86 13.31 7.38
CA SER A 300 -24.59 14.49 6.90
C SER A 300 -23.71 15.36 6.00
N SER A 301 -22.46 15.59 6.42
CA SER A 301 -21.48 16.35 5.64
C SER A 301 -21.20 15.69 4.28
N ILE A 302 -20.98 14.37 4.25
CA ILE A 302 -20.76 13.60 3.02
C ILE A 302 -21.96 13.73 2.08
N ARG A 303 -23.19 13.54 2.58
CA ARG A 303 -24.44 13.64 1.79
C ARG A 303 -24.66 14.99 1.12
N THR A 304 -24.13 16.06 1.70
CA THR A 304 -24.42 17.42 1.25
C THR A 304 -23.27 18.06 0.46
N THR A 305 -22.03 17.66 0.76
CA THR A 305 -20.84 18.41 0.32
C THR A 305 -19.89 17.59 -0.56
N SER A 306 -20.09 16.27 -0.62
CA SER A 306 -19.31 15.43 -1.50
C SER A 306 -19.62 15.72 -2.96
N LYS A 307 -18.58 15.76 -3.79
CA LYS A 307 -18.73 15.72 -5.25
C LYS A 307 -19.08 14.30 -5.72
N SER A 308 -18.63 13.29 -4.98
CA SER A 308 -18.85 11.89 -5.28
C SER A 308 -20.14 11.35 -4.70
N ASP A 309 -20.59 10.19 -5.21
CA ASP A 309 -21.77 9.47 -4.71
C ASP A 309 -21.74 9.29 -3.18
N PRO A 310 -22.61 10.01 -2.44
CA PRO A 310 -22.57 9.97 -0.98
C PRO A 310 -22.90 8.61 -0.40
N GLU A 311 -23.81 7.85 -1.03
CA GLU A 311 -24.10 6.49 -0.54
C GLU A 311 -22.92 5.57 -0.77
N GLY A 312 -22.24 5.70 -1.92
CA GLY A 312 -21.00 4.97 -2.20
C GLY A 312 -19.90 5.24 -1.18
N ILE A 313 -19.72 6.48 -0.75
CA ILE A 313 -18.74 6.85 0.29
C ILE A 313 -19.12 6.26 1.64
N LEU A 314 -20.39 6.38 2.05
CA LEU A 314 -20.83 5.86 3.34
C LEU A 314 -20.80 4.34 3.38
N GLN A 315 -21.19 3.68 2.30
CA GLN A 315 -21.03 2.25 2.13
C GLN A 315 -19.54 1.86 2.21
N PHE A 316 -18.66 2.59 1.53
CA PHE A 316 -17.21 2.35 1.59
C PHE A 316 -16.67 2.49 3.02
N ARG A 317 -17.05 3.55 3.74
CA ARG A 317 -16.69 3.73 5.16
C ARG A 317 -17.16 2.56 6.01
N ASP A 318 -18.44 2.21 5.91
CA ASP A 318 -19.05 1.16 6.72
C ASP A 318 -18.41 -0.22 6.40
N GLU A 319 -18.03 -0.47 5.15
CA GLU A 319 -17.30 -1.67 4.73
C GLU A 319 -15.88 -1.73 5.31
N ILE A 320 -15.16 -0.60 5.33
CA ILE A 320 -13.82 -0.49 5.94
C ILE A 320 -13.90 -0.67 7.47
N GLU A 321 -14.86 -0.05 8.13
CA GLU A 321 -15.05 -0.22 9.58
C GLU A 321 -15.39 -1.66 9.95
N ALA A 322 -16.23 -2.34 9.16
CA ALA A 322 -16.54 -3.75 9.37
C ALA A 322 -15.33 -4.67 9.21
N LEU A 323 -14.32 -4.26 8.44
CA LEU A 323 -13.04 -4.96 8.30
C LEU A 323 -12.06 -4.63 9.44
N SER A 324 -12.21 -3.50 10.13
CA SER A 324 -11.40 -3.16 11.32
C SER A 324 -11.96 -3.73 12.62
N ASP A 325 -13.28 -3.86 12.75
CA ASP A 325 -13.95 -4.34 13.97
C ASP A 325 -13.72 -5.83 14.28
N SER A 326 -12.97 -6.57 13.44
CA SER A 326 -12.48 -7.93 13.77
C SER A 326 -11.35 -7.93 14.82
N ASP A 327 -10.96 -6.77 15.34
CA ASP A 327 -9.83 -6.55 16.27
C ASP A 327 -10.08 -6.97 17.74
N GLU A 328 -11.30 -7.32 18.16
CA GLU A 328 -11.53 -7.73 19.56
C GLU A 328 -11.14 -9.19 19.83
N GLU A 329 -9.84 -9.48 19.77
CA GLU A 329 -9.10 -10.42 20.66
C GLU A 329 -7.73 -10.76 20.04
N THR A 330 -6.70 -9.92 20.21
CA THR A 330 -5.31 -10.40 20.43
C THR A 330 -4.36 -9.28 20.85
N GLU A 331 -4.04 -9.25 22.14
CA GLU A 331 -2.98 -8.41 22.70
C GLU A 331 -1.60 -8.72 22.10
N SER A 332 -0.82 -7.66 21.95
CA SER A 332 0.58 -7.61 21.53
C SER A 332 1.47 -8.59 22.30
N ARG A 333 2.20 -9.44 21.55
CA ARG A 333 3.25 -10.31 22.10
C ARG A 333 4.61 -9.86 21.57
N GLU A 334 5.55 -9.60 22.48
CA GLU A 334 6.96 -9.42 22.14
C GLU A 334 7.55 -10.72 21.56
N PRO A 335 8.50 -10.65 20.60
CA PRO A 335 9.05 -11.85 20.00
C PRO A 335 9.98 -12.56 21.00
N GLU A 336 9.67 -13.81 21.31
CA GLU A 336 10.61 -14.74 21.93
C GLU A 336 11.67 -15.16 20.89
N GLU A 337 12.94 -14.96 21.23
CA GLU A 337 14.08 -15.48 20.48
C GLU A 337 14.18 -17.00 20.73
N GLU A 338 13.87 -17.83 19.71
CA GLU A 338 14.15 -19.27 19.73
C GLU A 338 15.50 -19.57 19.04
N GLU A 339 16.30 -20.45 19.68
CA GLU A 339 17.67 -20.83 19.29
C GLU A 339 17.80 -21.44 17.87
N GLU A 340 18.88 -21.03 17.18
CA GLU A 340 19.33 -21.51 15.87
C GLU A 340 19.76 -22.99 15.91
N GLY A 341 18.88 -23.89 15.43
CA GLY A 341 19.27 -25.18 14.90
C GLY A 341 19.52 -25.09 13.39
N ALA A 342 20.60 -25.68 12.88
CA ALA A 342 20.96 -25.65 11.45
C ALA A 342 19.78 -26.07 10.55
N ILE A 343 19.18 -25.09 9.88
CA ILE A 343 18.03 -25.29 8.99
C ILE A 343 18.53 -25.88 7.67
N GLN A 344 17.94 -26.99 7.23
CA GLN A 344 18.08 -27.45 5.85
C GLN A 344 17.30 -26.48 4.96
N SER A 345 18.02 -25.57 4.31
CA SER A 345 17.50 -24.70 3.25
C SER A 345 17.13 -25.52 2.00
N PRO A 346 16.27 -25.00 1.10
CA PRO A 346 16.00 -25.67 -0.17
C PRO A 346 17.29 -25.98 -0.92
N ALA A 347 17.30 -27.07 -1.69
CA ALA A 347 18.50 -27.50 -2.40
C ALA A 347 19.08 -26.39 -3.29
N LYS A 348 18.21 -25.60 -3.94
CA LYS A 348 18.53 -24.38 -4.69
C LYS A 348 17.41 -23.35 -4.60
N ILE A 349 17.77 -22.07 -4.62
CA ILE A 349 16.83 -20.95 -4.77
C ILE A 349 17.21 -20.21 -6.05
N LEU A 350 16.26 -20.10 -6.96
CA LEU A 350 16.43 -19.54 -8.29
C LEU A 350 15.41 -18.43 -8.50
N PHE A 351 15.69 -17.53 -9.45
CA PHE A 351 14.68 -16.60 -9.96
C PHE A 351 14.65 -16.64 -11.48
N ALA A 352 13.49 -16.30 -12.05
CA ALA A 352 13.28 -15.93 -13.43
C ALA A 352 12.39 -14.68 -13.47
N THR A 353 12.66 -13.75 -14.37
CA THR A 353 11.99 -12.45 -14.44
C THR A 353 11.99 -11.91 -15.85
N ASP A 354 10.90 -11.29 -16.27
CA ASP A 354 10.74 -10.55 -17.52
C ASP A 354 10.67 -9.03 -17.28
N ARG A 355 11.13 -8.60 -16.10
CA ARG A 355 11.36 -7.19 -15.77
C ARG A 355 12.49 -6.61 -16.61
N ARG A 356 12.42 -5.30 -16.88
CA ARG A 356 13.49 -4.57 -17.56
C ARG A 356 14.80 -4.68 -16.78
N PHE A 357 15.85 -5.08 -17.48
CA PHE A 357 17.18 -5.25 -16.92
C PHE A 357 18.02 -3.96 -17.05
N ASP A 358 18.39 -3.39 -15.91
CA ASP A 358 19.25 -2.21 -15.80
C ASP A 358 20.70 -2.66 -15.52
N SER A 359 21.42 -2.99 -16.60
CA SER A 359 22.78 -3.56 -16.50
C SER A 359 23.74 -2.62 -15.75
N GLY A 360 24.43 -3.14 -14.72
CA GLY A 360 25.44 -2.40 -13.97
C GLY A 360 24.93 -1.76 -12.67
N ALA A 361 23.63 -1.83 -12.37
CA ALA A 361 23.11 -1.47 -11.06
C ALA A 361 23.53 -2.50 -9.99
N SER A 362 23.63 -2.06 -8.73
CA SER A 362 23.95 -2.89 -7.58
C SER A 362 23.23 -2.36 -6.34
N PRO A 363 22.82 -3.20 -5.38
CA PRO A 363 22.81 -4.68 -5.40
C PRO A 363 21.87 -5.28 -6.46
N LEU A 364 21.80 -6.62 -6.54
CA LEU A 364 20.99 -7.38 -7.52
C LEU A 364 19.57 -6.83 -7.67
N VAL A 365 18.93 -6.45 -6.56
CA VAL A 365 17.56 -5.95 -6.53
C VAL A 365 17.36 -4.65 -7.32
N ASN A 366 18.44 -3.89 -7.58
CA ASN A 366 18.41 -2.68 -8.39
C ASN A 366 18.63 -2.94 -9.88
N GLN A 367 18.94 -4.18 -10.29
CA GLN A 367 19.16 -4.53 -11.69
C GLN A 367 17.88 -4.82 -12.46
N PHE A 368 16.74 -4.91 -11.78
CA PHE A 368 15.45 -5.21 -12.40
C PHE A 368 14.39 -4.21 -11.94
N SER A 369 13.79 -3.49 -12.89
CA SER A 369 12.78 -2.46 -12.59
C SER A 369 11.38 -3.03 -12.38
N ASN A 370 10.45 -2.14 -12.06
CA ASN A 370 9.02 -2.42 -11.99
C ASN A 370 8.32 -2.24 -13.35
N SER A 371 9.04 -2.48 -14.44
CA SER A 371 8.50 -2.35 -15.79
C SER A 371 8.90 -3.50 -16.69
N GLU A 372 8.11 -3.71 -17.73
CA GLU A 372 8.27 -4.75 -18.73
C GLU A 372 9.64 -4.67 -19.40
N SER A 373 10.22 -5.83 -19.71
CA SER A 373 11.41 -5.91 -20.55
C SER A 373 11.15 -5.29 -21.93
N LEU A 374 12.07 -4.42 -22.37
CA LEU A 374 11.94 -3.68 -23.63
C LEU A 374 11.92 -4.58 -24.88
N ASN A 375 12.48 -5.78 -24.77
CA ASN A 375 12.63 -6.72 -25.89
C ASN A 375 12.04 -8.09 -25.56
N GLU A 376 11.07 -8.17 -24.63
CA GLU A 376 10.43 -9.44 -24.22
C GLU A 376 11.44 -10.47 -23.68
N GLU A 377 12.58 -9.99 -23.14
CA GLU A 377 13.64 -10.86 -22.64
C GLU A 377 13.33 -11.39 -21.23
N ILE A 378 13.66 -12.66 -21.00
CA ILE A 378 13.62 -13.31 -19.68
C ILE A 378 15.03 -13.40 -19.12
N TYR A 379 15.20 -13.10 -17.84
CA TYR A 379 16.46 -13.20 -17.12
C TYR A 379 16.31 -14.15 -15.94
N CYS A 380 17.39 -14.86 -15.58
CA CYS A 380 17.35 -15.82 -14.47
C CYS A 380 18.71 -15.95 -13.77
N GLY A 381 18.68 -16.47 -12.54
CA GLY A 381 19.87 -16.65 -11.72
C GLY A 381 19.66 -17.54 -10.50
N GLU A 382 20.76 -17.88 -9.82
CA GLU A 382 20.76 -18.60 -8.54
C GLU A 382 21.00 -17.60 -7.40
N LEU A 383 20.13 -17.62 -6.39
CA LEU A 383 20.19 -16.76 -5.23
C LEU A 383 20.97 -17.42 -4.09
N MET A 384 21.65 -16.59 -3.30
CA MET A 384 22.22 -17.04 -2.03
C MET A 384 21.09 -17.23 -1.01
N PRO A 385 21.00 -18.41 -0.35
CA PRO A 385 20.02 -18.61 0.72
C PRO A 385 20.24 -17.65 1.90
N VAL A 386 19.15 -17.28 2.57
CA VAL A 386 19.18 -16.43 3.77
C VAL A 386 18.85 -17.28 5.00
N ASN A 387 19.67 -17.19 6.04
CA ASN A 387 19.51 -17.99 7.25
C ASN A 387 18.98 -17.21 8.47
N ALA A 388 18.93 -15.88 8.39
CA ALA A 388 18.54 -15.01 9.51
C ALA A 388 17.33 -14.12 9.15
N GLY A 389 16.51 -13.81 10.15
CA GLY A 389 15.37 -12.89 10.06
C GLY A 389 14.13 -13.40 10.82
N LYS A 390 13.15 -12.51 11.02
CA LYS A 390 11.84 -12.85 11.60
C LYS A 390 10.98 -13.55 10.56
N ILE A 391 9.94 -14.25 10.99
CA ILE A 391 9.00 -14.90 10.06
C ILE A 391 8.46 -13.92 9.01
N GLY A 392 8.48 -14.33 7.74
CA GLY A 392 8.06 -13.50 6.61
C GLY A 392 9.03 -12.36 6.25
N GLN A 393 10.18 -12.25 6.93
CA GLN A 393 11.18 -11.20 6.72
C GLN A 393 12.58 -11.78 6.56
N VAL A 394 13.38 -11.21 5.65
CA VAL A 394 14.81 -11.52 5.51
C VAL A 394 15.66 -10.46 6.20
N SER A 395 16.80 -10.86 6.74
CA SER A 395 17.84 -9.93 7.17
C SER A 395 19.04 -9.99 6.22
N GLY A 396 19.46 -8.83 5.72
CA GLY A 396 20.58 -8.70 4.77
C GLY A 396 20.14 -8.36 3.35
N VAL A 397 21.10 -8.35 2.43
CA VAL A 397 20.89 -7.96 1.04
C VAL A 397 20.72 -9.21 0.17
N VAL A 398 19.66 -9.25 -0.63
CA VAL A 398 19.45 -10.31 -1.62
C VAL A 398 20.56 -10.27 -2.68
N SER A 399 21.26 -11.39 -2.85
CA SER A 399 22.40 -11.50 -3.77
C SER A 399 22.41 -12.81 -4.54
N LEU A 400 23.14 -12.81 -5.66
CA LEU A 400 23.44 -14.04 -6.38
C LEU A 400 24.34 -14.96 -5.56
N MET A 401 24.24 -16.26 -5.82
CA MET A 401 25.19 -17.25 -5.33
C MET A 401 26.61 -16.92 -5.84
N PRO A 402 27.65 -16.97 -4.99
CA PRO A 402 29.01 -16.61 -5.40
C PRO A 402 29.49 -17.38 -6.63
N GLY A 403 30.03 -16.66 -7.62
CA GLY A 403 30.52 -17.23 -8.88
C GLY A 403 29.44 -17.50 -9.94
N ARG A 404 28.16 -17.22 -9.65
CA ARG A 404 27.07 -17.27 -10.64
C ARG A 404 26.85 -15.93 -11.32
N SER A 405 26.34 -15.98 -12.54
CA SER A 405 25.94 -14.81 -13.33
C SER A 405 24.46 -14.90 -13.69
N ILE A 406 23.89 -13.76 -14.08
CA ILE A 406 22.55 -13.71 -14.68
C ILE A 406 22.62 -14.28 -16.10
N VAL A 407 21.67 -15.14 -16.43
CA VAL A 407 21.48 -15.76 -17.75
C VAL A 407 20.22 -15.17 -18.40
N ARG A 408 20.11 -15.21 -19.73
CA ARG A 408 19.00 -14.61 -20.49
C ARG A 408 18.34 -15.55 -21.51
N ASN A 409 17.07 -15.34 -21.79
CA ASN A 409 16.24 -15.95 -22.85
C ASN A 409 16.27 -17.49 -22.84
N GLU A 410 16.42 -18.11 -24.02
CA GLU A 410 16.37 -19.58 -24.20
C GLU A 410 17.38 -20.33 -23.29
N ASP A 411 18.49 -19.67 -22.93
CA ASP A 411 19.49 -20.24 -22.02
C ASP A 411 18.95 -20.38 -20.59
N CYS A 412 17.90 -19.64 -20.20
CA CYS A 412 17.34 -19.68 -18.85
C CYS A 412 16.71 -21.02 -18.52
N HIS A 413 15.91 -21.58 -19.42
CA HIS A 413 15.32 -22.91 -19.21
C HIS A 413 16.43 -23.96 -18.97
N GLY A 414 17.40 -24.03 -19.88
CA GLY A 414 18.49 -25.01 -19.80
C GLY A 414 19.35 -24.86 -18.54
N TYR A 415 19.61 -23.62 -18.13
CA TYR A 415 20.34 -23.26 -16.92
C TYR A 415 19.57 -23.67 -15.65
N ILE A 416 18.29 -23.28 -15.53
CA ILE A 416 17.42 -23.60 -14.39
C ILE A 416 17.29 -25.13 -14.24
N ALA A 417 16.95 -25.84 -15.32
CA ALA A 417 16.79 -27.29 -15.30
C ALA A 417 18.08 -28.04 -14.93
N SER A 418 19.25 -27.52 -15.34
CA SER A 418 20.54 -28.09 -14.91
C SER A 418 20.73 -27.99 -13.40
N LEU A 419 20.45 -26.82 -12.82
CA LEU A 419 20.60 -26.58 -11.38
C LEU A 419 19.62 -27.40 -10.55
N ILE A 420 18.38 -27.55 -11.02
CA ILE A 420 17.36 -28.35 -10.35
C ILE A 420 17.72 -29.84 -10.40
N GLY A 421 18.22 -30.34 -11.54
CA GLY A 421 18.67 -31.73 -11.65
C GLY A 421 19.82 -32.06 -10.69
N GLU A 422 20.74 -31.11 -10.47
CA GLU A 422 21.77 -31.24 -9.42
C GLU A 422 21.17 -31.23 -7.99
N GLY A 423 20.05 -30.53 -7.81
CA GLY A 423 19.32 -30.36 -6.56
C GLY A 423 18.24 -31.41 -6.28
N GLY A 424 18.25 -32.55 -6.98
CA GLY A 424 17.33 -33.67 -6.71
C GLY A 424 15.99 -33.62 -7.46
N GLY A 425 15.83 -32.76 -8.47
CA GLY A 425 14.73 -32.85 -9.44
C GLY A 425 13.37 -32.27 -9.00
N ASP A 426 13.11 -32.15 -7.70
CA ASP A 426 11.88 -31.53 -7.18
C ASP A 426 11.95 -29.99 -7.23
N LEU A 427 10.95 -29.35 -7.82
CA LEU A 427 10.83 -27.90 -7.98
C LEU A 427 9.51 -27.37 -7.40
N ILE A 428 9.57 -26.23 -6.71
CA ILE A 428 8.43 -25.37 -6.37
C ILE A 428 8.56 -24.08 -7.18
N VAL A 429 7.52 -23.70 -7.91
CA VAL A 429 7.42 -22.42 -8.62
C VAL A 429 6.61 -21.45 -7.78
N PHE A 430 7.26 -20.38 -7.31
CA PHE A 430 6.63 -19.29 -6.58
C PHE A 430 6.32 -18.10 -7.50
N VAL A 431 5.08 -17.59 -7.47
CA VAL A 431 4.63 -16.41 -8.21
C VAL A 431 4.09 -15.37 -7.22
N HIS A 432 4.70 -14.20 -7.18
CA HIS A 432 4.27 -13.12 -6.27
C HIS A 432 2.98 -12.41 -6.72
N GLY A 433 2.39 -11.66 -5.80
CA GLY A 433 1.16 -10.89 -6.00
C GLY A 433 1.34 -9.48 -6.56
N TYR A 434 0.23 -8.74 -6.57
CA TYR A 434 0.14 -7.32 -6.91
C TYR A 434 1.02 -6.43 -6.02
N ASN A 435 1.47 -5.28 -6.54
CA ASN A 435 2.26 -4.28 -5.82
C ASN A 435 3.55 -4.84 -5.15
N ASN A 436 4.34 -5.60 -5.89
CA ASN A 436 5.62 -6.14 -5.43
C ASN A 436 6.76 -5.66 -6.33
N THR A 437 7.78 -5.05 -5.74
CA THR A 437 9.06 -4.83 -6.44
C THR A 437 9.78 -6.17 -6.65
N PHE A 438 10.83 -6.17 -7.47
CA PHE A 438 11.69 -7.35 -7.61
C PHE A 438 12.28 -7.79 -6.25
N ASP A 439 12.62 -6.84 -5.40
CA ASP A 439 13.10 -7.09 -4.04
C ASP A 439 12.03 -7.78 -3.17
N ASP A 440 10.81 -7.26 -3.17
CA ASP A 440 9.71 -7.83 -2.37
C ASP A 440 9.41 -9.28 -2.76
N ALA A 441 9.43 -9.57 -4.07
CA ALA A 441 9.23 -10.91 -4.61
C ALA A 441 10.32 -11.88 -4.13
N LEU A 442 11.59 -11.50 -4.27
CA LEU A 442 12.72 -12.35 -3.85
C LEU A 442 12.79 -12.50 -2.33
N SER A 443 12.62 -11.40 -1.59
CA SER A 443 12.66 -11.37 -0.14
C SER A 443 11.56 -12.22 0.49
N THR A 444 10.33 -12.16 -0.04
CA THR A 444 9.22 -13.01 0.42
C THR A 444 9.51 -14.49 0.16
N ALA A 445 10.04 -14.84 -1.01
CA ALA A 445 10.39 -16.22 -1.36
C ALA A 445 11.52 -16.77 -0.48
N LEU A 446 12.56 -15.97 -0.23
CA LEU A 446 13.69 -16.34 0.63
C LEU A 446 13.25 -16.53 2.08
N ALA A 447 12.41 -15.64 2.61
CA ALA A 447 11.82 -15.81 3.94
C ALA A 447 10.99 -17.09 4.02
N PHE A 448 10.08 -17.30 3.06
CA PHE A 448 9.26 -18.51 3.00
C PHE A 448 10.09 -19.79 2.93
N ALA A 449 11.11 -19.83 2.07
CA ALA A 449 12.02 -20.97 1.94
C ALA A 449 12.69 -21.35 3.27
N ARG A 450 13.16 -20.35 4.01
CA ARG A 450 13.76 -20.51 5.34
C ARG A 450 12.73 -20.95 6.36
N ASP A 451 11.61 -20.24 6.44
CA ASP A 451 10.60 -20.41 7.49
C ASP A 451 9.85 -21.73 7.36
N ALA A 452 9.54 -22.14 6.12
CA ALA A 452 8.94 -23.44 5.81
C ALA A 452 9.97 -24.59 5.78
N LYS A 453 11.27 -24.29 5.94
CA LYS A 453 12.37 -25.28 5.88
C LYS A 453 12.26 -26.17 4.64
N LEU A 454 12.05 -25.54 3.49
CA LEU A 454 11.79 -26.25 2.23
C LEU A 454 12.97 -27.14 1.88
N LYS A 455 12.68 -28.34 1.35
CA LYS A 455 13.70 -29.28 0.86
C LYS A 455 13.86 -29.23 -0.65
N SER A 456 12.75 -29.04 -1.36
CA SER A 456 12.70 -28.90 -2.82
C SER A 456 13.35 -27.60 -3.30
N ASN A 457 13.78 -27.58 -4.55
CA ASN A 457 14.28 -26.36 -5.19
C ASN A 457 13.14 -25.33 -5.29
N LEU A 458 13.45 -24.04 -5.21
CA LEU A 458 12.46 -22.96 -5.33
C LEU A 458 12.84 -22.05 -6.51
N LEU A 459 11.93 -21.87 -7.46
CA LEU A 459 12.03 -20.88 -8.53
C LEU A 459 11.04 -19.75 -8.30
N VAL A 460 11.53 -18.52 -8.19
CA VAL A 460 10.69 -17.32 -8.13
C VAL A 460 10.44 -16.81 -9.54
N TRP A 461 9.20 -16.77 -9.99
CA TRP A 461 8.80 -15.97 -11.14
C TRP A 461 8.45 -14.55 -10.68
N SER A 462 9.22 -13.57 -11.13
CA SER A 462 8.95 -12.17 -10.85
C SER A 462 8.52 -11.42 -12.11
N TRP A 463 7.23 -11.14 -12.20
CA TRP A 463 6.62 -10.33 -13.26
C TRP A 463 6.68 -8.83 -12.90
N PRO A 464 6.55 -7.88 -13.85
CA PRO A 464 6.84 -6.46 -13.65
C PRO A 464 5.73 -5.68 -12.93
N SER A 465 5.39 -6.10 -11.71
CA SER A 465 4.50 -5.35 -10.83
C SER A 465 5.08 -3.98 -10.47
N GLY A 466 4.24 -2.94 -10.49
CA GLY A 466 4.58 -1.52 -10.39
C GLY A 466 5.20 -1.07 -9.05
N GLY A 467 5.04 -1.85 -7.98
CA GLY A 467 5.63 -1.57 -6.66
C GLY A 467 5.17 -0.24 -6.01
N GLY A 468 4.05 0.34 -6.48
CA GLY A 468 3.33 1.42 -5.84
C GLY A 468 1.87 1.49 -6.35
N LEU A 469 0.91 1.71 -5.46
CA LEU A 469 -0.50 1.29 -5.61
C LEU A 469 -1.38 2.10 -6.58
N ALA A 470 -0.86 3.11 -7.29
CA ALA A 470 -1.58 3.72 -8.42
C ALA A 470 -1.44 2.88 -9.72
N SER A 471 -1.27 1.57 -9.54
CA SER A 471 -0.84 0.62 -10.55
C SER A 471 -1.79 -0.57 -10.65
N TYR A 472 -3.01 -0.56 -10.11
CA TYR A 472 -3.86 -1.76 -10.24
C TYR A 472 -4.17 -2.05 -11.72
N GLY A 473 -4.57 -1.02 -12.48
CA GLY A 473 -4.69 -1.13 -13.94
C GLY A 473 -3.38 -1.51 -14.62
N TYR A 474 -2.27 -0.85 -14.26
CA TYR A 474 -0.95 -1.12 -14.81
C TYR A 474 -0.50 -2.57 -14.57
N ASP A 475 -0.55 -3.04 -13.33
CA ASP A 475 -0.16 -4.38 -12.92
C ASP A 475 -1.04 -5.42 -13.63
N SER A 476 -2.34 -5.15 -13.82
CA SER A 476 -3.24 -6.04 -14.57
C SER A 476 -2.77 -6.21 -16.01
N ASP A 477 -2.47 -5.11 -16.70
CA ASP A 477 -1.96 -5.13 -18.08
C ASP A 477 -0.56 -5.78 -18.15
N SER A 478 0.30 -5.47 -17.19
CA SER A 478 1.65 -6.02 -17.05
C SER A 478 1.63 -7.53 -16.82
N LEU A 479 0.71 -8.01 -15.99
CA LEU A 479 0.50 -9.44 -15.75
C LEU A 479 0.00 -10.15 -17.02
N GLU A 480 -0.92 -9.53 -17.77
CA GLU A 480 -1.37 -10.07 -19.05
C GLU A 480 -0.23 -10.12 -20.09
N TRP A 481 0.64 -9.10 -20.10
CA TRP A 481 1.87 -9.08 -20.92
C TRP A 481 2.89 -10.15 -20.52
N SER A 482 3.08 -10.38 -19.21
CA SER A 482 4.02 -11.38 -18.66
C SER A 482 3.55 -12.83 -18.87
N GLN A 483 2.25 -13.02 -19.03
CA GLN A 483 1.61 -14.34 -19.16
C GLN A 483 2.23 -15.28 -20.21
N PRO A 484 2.46 -14.88 -21.48
CA PRO A 484 3.12 -15.74 -22.46
C PRO A 484 4.53 -16.19 -22.01
N HIS A 485 5.35 -15.31 -21.45
CA HIS A 485 6.71 -15.62 -20.98
C HIS A 485 6.70 -16.65 -19.84
N TYR A 486 5.79 -16.45 -18.87
CA TYR A 486 5.59 -17.39 -17.78
C TYR A 486 5.19 -18.78 -18.31
N ILE A 487 4.16 -18.84 -19.16
CA ILE A 487 3.65 -20.11 -19.70
C ILE A 487 4.74 -20.85 -20.48
N GLU A 488 5.49 -20.16 -21.34
CA GLU A 488 6.57 -20.77 -22.11
C GLU A 488 7.65 -21.37 -21.21
N LEU A 489 8.13 -20.62 -20.22
CA LEU A 489 9.13 -21.12 -19.28
C LEU A 489 8.63 -22.34 -18.50
N ILE A 490 7.42 -22.29 -17.96
CA ILE A 490 6.87 -23.38 -17.16
C ILE A 490 6.60 -24.63 -18.01
N VAL A 491 6.05 -24.48 -19.22
CA VAL A 491 5.86 -25.62 -20.14
C VAL A 491 7.19 -26.29 -20.45
N ASN A 492 8.25 -25.50 -20.69
CA ASN A 492 9.58 -26.06 -20.95
C ASN A 492 10.14 -26.79 -19.71
N LEU A 493 10.03 -26.21 -18.52
CA LEU A 493 10.51 -26.82 -17.28
C LEU A 493 9.78 -28.12 -16.93
N VAL A 494 8.45 -28.16 -17.04
CA VAL A 494 7.66 -29.37 -16.69
C VAL A 494 7.95 -30.53 -17.65
N ASN A 495 8.34 -30.23 -18.90
CA ASN A 495 8.69 -31.25 -19.88
C ASN A 495 10.19 -31.64 -19.86
N ASP A 496 11.01 -31.00 -19.03
CA ASP A 496 12.45 -31.30 -18.97
C ASP A 496 12.71 -32.56 -18.13
N PRO A 497 13.41 -33.58 -18.67
CA PRO A 497 13.64 -34.84 -17.97
C PRO A 497 14.56 -34.73 -16.74
N ARG A 498 15.21 -33.58 -16.50
CA ARG A 498 15.99 -33.31 -15.29
C ARG A 498 15.13 -32.89 -14.10
N ILE A 499 13.86 -32.58 -14.35
CA ILE A 499 12.89 -32.13 -13.35
C ILE A 499 11.90 -33.27 -13.12
N GLU A 500 11.84 -33.77 -11.89
CA GLU A 500 11.02 -34.94 -11.52
C GLU A 500 9.60 -34.53 -11.13
N ARG A 501 9.45 -33.40 -10.44
CA ARG A 501 8.16 -32.86 -9.99
C ARG A 501 8.18 -31.34 -9.98
N VAL A 502 7.06 -30.73 -10.35
CA VAL A 502 6.83 -29.29 -10.25
C VAL A 502 5.56 -29.01 -9.45
N ASP A 503 5.74 -28.40 -8.29
CA ASP A 503 4.67 -27.88 -7.43
C ASP A 503 4.58 -26.35 -7.58
N TYR A 504 3.43 -25.74 -7.23
CA TYR A 504 3.16 -24.33 -7.47
C TYR A 504 2.69 -23.61 -6.20
N LEU A 505 3.19 -22.40 -5.97
CA LEU A 505 2.74 -21.47 -4.94
C LEU A 505 2.52 -20.09 -5.57
N ALA A 506 1.30 -19.61 -5.61
CA ALA A 506 1.01 -18.27 -6.12
C ALA A 506 0.22 -17.44 -5.13
N HIS A 507 0.45 -16.13 -5.15
CA HIS A 507 -0.18 -15.18 -4.24
C HIS A 507 -0.98 -14.12 -5.00
N SER A 508 -2.16 -13.75 -4.48
CA SER A 508 -2.94 -12.61 -4.95
C SER A 508 -3.16 -12.63 -6.46
N MET A 509 -2.86 -11.54 -7.16
CA MET A 509 -2.99 -11.43 -8.62
C MET A 509 -2.08 -12.40 -9.39
N GLY A 510 -0.95 -12.82 -8.83
CA GLY A 510 -0.08 -13.84 -9.41
C GLY A 510 -0.76 -15.21 -9.56
N THR A 511 -1.82 -15.48 -8.80
CA THR A 511 -2.64 -16.71 -8.95
C THR A 511 -3.32 -16.79 -10.30
N GLN A 512 -3.51 -15.67 -11.01
CA GLN A 512 -4.05 -15.65 -12.36
C GLN A 512 -3.10 -16.32 -13.37
N LEU A 513 -1.79 -16.13 -13.25
CA LEU A 513 -0.77 -16.77 -14.12
C LEU A 513 -0.80 -18.29 -13.96
N VAL A 514 -0.78 -18.78 -12.71
CA VAL A 514 -0.89 -20.22 -12.42
C VAL A 514 -2.23 -20.76 -12.89
N SER A 515 -3.34 -20.08 -12.60
CA SER A 515 -4.69 -20.50 -13.01
C SER A 515 -4.84 -20.56 -14.53
N LYS A 516 -4.16 -19.68 -15.27
CA LYS A 516 -4.11 -19.70 -16.74
C LYS A 516 -3.34 -20.92 -17.24
N PHE A 517 -2.16 -21.19 -16.67
CA PHE A 517 -1.37 -22.37 -16.99
C PHE A 517 -2.15 -23.66 -16.74
N MET A 518 -2.76 -23.79 -15.55
CA MET A 518 -3.64 -24.89 -15.15
C MET A 518 -4.74 -25.18 -16.19
N ARG A 519 -5.40 -24.13 -16.68
CA ARG A 519 -6.55 -24.29 -17.57
C ARG A 519 -6.15 -24.67 -19.00
N ASP A 520 -5.08 -24.06 -19.50
CA ASP A 520 -4.81 -24.05 -20.94
C ASP A 520 -3.58 -24.89 -21.33
N ASN A 521 -2.70 -25.25 -20.39
CA ASN A 521 -1.40 -25.88 -20.66
C ASN A 521 -1.02 -27.00 -19.66
N TRP A 522 -1.96 -27.50 -18.84
CA TRP A 522 -1.64 -28.55 -17.87
C TRP A 522 -1.19 -29.84 -18.56
N PRO A 523 -0.04 -30.42 -18.19
CA PRO A 523 0.48 -31.61 -18.87
C PRO A 523 -0.07 -32.94 -18.31
N GLY A 524 -0.91 -32.89 -17.26
CA GLY A 524 -1.54 -34.08 -16.66
C GLY A 524 -0.64 -34.82 -15.66
N ASN A 525 0.34 -34.14 -15.06
CA ASN A 525 1.22 -34.67 -14.03
C ASN A 525 0.65 -34.47 -12.62
N ASP A 526 1.12 -35.28 -11.67
CA ASP A 526 0.82 -35.10 -10.25
C ASP A 526 1.57 -33.88 -9.68
N ALA A 527 0.85 -33.00 -8.98
CA ALA A 527 1.42 -31.77 -8.43
C ALA A 527 0.58 -31.21 -7.28
N ALA A 528 1.23 -30.51 -6.35
CA ALA A 528 0.57 -29.63 -5.40
C ALA A 528 0.48 -28.20 -5.96
N ILE A 529 -0.71 -27.60 -5.89
CA ILE A 529 -0.95 -26.22 -6.32
C ILE A 529 -1.52 -25.44 -5.15
N VAL A 530 -0.81 -24.44 -4.66
CA VAL A 530 -1.25 -23.55 -3.57
C VAL A 530 -1.55 -22.17 -4.13
N LEU A 531 -2.79 -21.73 -3.97
CA LEU A 531 -3.23 -20.39 -4.33
C LEU A 531 -3.55 -19.62 -3.03
N ALA A 532 -2.66 -18.72 -2.65
CA ALA A 532 -2.78 -17.89 -1.46
C ALA A 532 -3.52 -16.58 -1.78
N ALA A 533 -4.60 -16.30 -1.07
CA ALA A 533 -5.45 -15.12 -1.29
C ALA A 533 -5.78 -14.87 -2.79
N PRO A 534 -6.30 -15.87 -3.55
CA PRO A 534 -6.41 -15.77 -4.99
C PRO A 534 -7.30 -14.62 -5.46
N ASP A 535 -6.70 -13.68 -6.21
CA ASP A 535 -7.38 -12.57 -6.87
C ASP A 535 -7.86 -12.98 -8.28
N LEU A 536 -8.84 -13.87 -8.32
CA LEU A 536 -9.58 -14.22 -9.53
C LEU A 536 -11.03 -14.62 -9.20
N ALA A 537 -11.90 -14.52 -10.19
CA ALA A 537 -13.29 -14.92 -10.03
C ALA A 537 -13.39 -16.43 -9.77
N ARG A 538 -14.26 -16.84 -8.82
CA ARG A 538 -14.50 -18.25 -8.47
C ARG A 538 -14.80 -19.16 -9.67
N ARG A 539 -15.52 -18.64 -10.66
CA ARG A 539 -15.86 -19.37 -11.90
C ARG A 539 -14.64 -19.64 -12.78
N ILE A 540 -13.69 -18.70 -12.84
CA ILE A 540 -12.43 -18.86 -13.57
C ILE A 540 -11.59 -19.90 -12.85
N LEU A 541 -11.46 -19.80 -11.52
CA LEU A 541 -10.73 -20.80 -10.74
C LEU A 541 -11.36 -22.19 -10.88
N SER A 542 -12.69 -22.29 -10.93
CA SER A 542 -13.37 -23.58 -11.17
C SER A 542 -12.98 -24.21 -12.50
N GLN A 543 -12.83 -23.41 -13.56
CA GLN A 543 -12.37 -23.91 -14.86
C GLN A 543 -10.93 -24.41 -14.78
N SER A 544 -10.06 -23.67 -14.08
CA SER A 544 -8.66 -24.04 -13.89
C SER A 544 -8.51 -25.34 -13.10
N VAL A 545 -9.18 -25.49 -11.96
CA VAL A 545 -9.12 -26.72 -11.14
C VAL A 545 -9.68 -27.93 -11.89
N ASN A 546 -10.76 -27.75 -12.65
CA ASN A 546 -11.36 -28.84 -13.43
C ASN A 546 -10.49 -29.28 -14.63
N ALA A 547 -9.47 -28.51 -15.01
CA ALA A 547 -8.56 -28.83 -16.11
C ALA A 547 -7.27 -29.55 -15.63
N THR A 548 -7.04 -29.63 -14.33
CA THR A 548 -5.78 -30.12 -13.74
C THR A 548 -5.92 -31.53 -13.15
N ASP A 549 -6.08 -32.52 -14.03
CA ASP A 549 -6.06 -33.94 -13.65
C ASP A 549 -4.72 -34.29 -12.94
N GLY A 550 -4.80 -35.12 -11.89
CA GLY A 550 -3.63 -35.56 -11.10
C GLY A 550 -3.15 -34.55 -10.04
N SER A 551 -3.59 -33.30 -10.10
CA SER A 551 -3.16 -32.27 -9.13
C SER A 551 -4.01 -32.24 -7.84
N VAL A 552 -3.44 -31.66 -6.79
CA VAL A 552 -4.16 -31.27 -5.56
C VAL A 552 -4.06 -29.75 -5.41
N THR A 553 -5.19 -29.07 -5.60
CA THR A 553 -5.26 -27.61 -5.40
C THR A 553 -5.65 -27.29 -3.95
N THR A 554 -4.88 -26.43 -3.29
CA THR A 554 -5.19 -25.82 -2.00
C THR A 554 -5.40 -24.31 -2.16
N VAL A 555 -6.53 -23.79 -1.71
CA VAL A 555 -6.81 -22.35 -1.65
C VAL A 555 -6.70 -21.88 -0.20
N LEU A 556 -5.88 -20.86 0.05
CA LEU A 556 -5.85 -20.16 1.33
C LEU A 556 -6.72 -18.90 1.22
N ALA A 557 -7.76 -18.81 2.03
CA ALA A 557 -8.75 -17.75 1.99
C ALA A 557 -8.88 -17.04 3.35
N THR A 558 -9.15 -15.74 3.32
CA THR A 558 -9.31 -14.85 4.47
C THR A 558 -10.58 -14.03 4.29
N GLU A 559 -11.20 -13.57 5.38
CA GLU A 559 -12.45 -12.81 5.30
C GLU A 559 -12.17 -11.32 5.15
N ALA A 560 -11.35 -10.79 6.05
CA ALA A 560 -11.00 -9.39 6.18
C ALA A 560 -9.78 -9.01 5.32
N ASP A 561 -9.68 -9.61 4.14
CA ASP A 561 -8.63 -9.30 3.16
C ASP A 561 -8.95 -7.99 2.43
N GLY A 562 -8.26 -6.92 2.81
CA GLY A 562 -8.51 -5.58 2.27
C GLY A 562 -8.23 -5.49 0.77
N ALA A 563 -7.22 -6.21 0.28
CA ALA A 563 -6.85 -6.21 -1.14
C ALA A 563 -7.90 -6.96 -1.99
N LEU A 564 -8.37 -8.12 -1.54
CA LEU A 564 -9.42 -8.87 -2.23
C LEU A 564 -10.79 -8.21 -2.13
N TRP A 565 -11.07 -7.50 -1.03
CA TRP A 565 -12.25 -6.66 -0.94
C TRP A 565 -12.23 -5.57 -2.01
N TRP A 566 -11.11 -4.87 -2.17
CA TRP A 566 -10.94 -3.85 -3.21
C TRP A 566 -11.04 -4.43 -4.62
N SER A 567 -10.35 -5.52 -4.91
CA SER A 567 -10.47 -6.19 -6.21
C SER A 567 -11.91 -6.63 -6.51
N ASN A 568 -12.66 -7.13 -5.50
CA ASN A 568 -14.06 -7.46 -5.67
C ASN A 568 -14.93 -6.24 -6.02
N ARG A 569 -14.61 -5.06 -5.47
CA ARG A 569 -15.28 -3.78 -5.75
C ARG A 569 -15.05 -3.35 -7.20
N ILE A 570 -13.82 -3.44 -7.71
CA ILE A 570 -13.46 -3.14 -9.11
C ILE A 570 -14.13 -4.13 -10.07
N HIS A 571 -14.03 -5.43 -9.79
CA HIS A 571 -14.45 -6.48 -10.71
C HIS A 571 -15.93 -6.87 -10.61
N ALA A 572 -16.66 -6.39 -9.60
CA ALA A 572 -18.06 -6.72 -9.31
C ALA A 572 -18.36 -8.24 -9.30
N ARG A 573 -17.41 -9.05 -8.83
CA ARG A 573 -17.45 -10.52 -8.92
C ARG A 573 -16.72 -11.16 -7.74
N PRO A 574 -17.33 -12.10 -7.01
CA PRO A 574 -16.72 -12.75 -5.85
C PRO A 574 -15.34 -13.35 -6.18
N ARG A 575 -14.33 -12.88 -5.45
CA ARG A 575 -12.96 -13.41 -5.50
C ARG A 575 -12.91 -14.78 -4.84
N ALA A 576 -12.03 -15.64 -5.33
CA ALA A 576 -11.82 -16.98 -4.80
C ALA A 576 -11.12 -16.98 -3.44
N GLY A 577 -10.28 -15.98 -3.16
CA GLY A 577 -9.56 -15.88 -1.88
C GLY A 577 -10.38 -15.33 -0.70
N ARG A 578 -11.66 -14.95 -0.90
CA ARG A 578 -12.51 -14.47 0.20
C ARG A 578 -13.22 -15.62 0.90
N ALA A 579 -13.09 -15.68 2.23
CA ALA A 579 -13.66 -16.73 3.07
C ALA A 579 -15.18 -16.62 3.29
N LYS A 580 -15.81 -15.46 3.03
CA LYS A 580 -17.28 -15.30 3.12
C LYS A 580 -17.93 -14.83 1.80
N PRO A 581 -18.90 -15.59 1.25
CA PRO A 581 -19.20 -16.99 1.59
C PRO A 581 -18.05 -17.90 1.17
N ILE A 582 -17.72 -18.95 1.94
CA ILE A 582 -16.58 -19.83 1.66
C ILE A 582 -16.74 -20.49 0.28
N PHE A 583 -15.67 -20.51 -0.51
CA PHE A 583 -15.69 -21.11 -1.84
C PHE A 583 -15.09 -22.52 -1.78
N VAL A 584 -15.92 -23.54 -2.01
CA VAL A 584 -15.50 -24.95 -2.06
C VAL A 584 -15.76 -25.55 -3.43
N LEU A 585 -14.89 -26.46 -3.86
CA LEU A 585 -14.95 -27.15 -5.14
C LEU A 585 -14.39 -28.58 -4.98
N ASP A 586 -14.94 -29.55 -5.71
CA ASP A 586 -14.41 -30.91 -5.71
C ASP A 586 -12.97 -30.94 -6.25
N GLY A 587 -12.14 -31.81 -5.69
CA GLY A 587 -10.70 -31.85 -6.00
C GLY A 587 -9.85 -30.75 -5.34
N MET A 588 -10.46 -29.73 -4.72
CA MET A 588 -9.79 -28.60 -4.07
C MET A 588 -9.96 -28.61 -2.55
N ASP A 589 -8.89 -28.36 -1.81
CA ASP A 589 -8.95 -28.09 -0.37
C ASP A 589 -8.99 -26.57 -0.14
N THR A 590 -10.03 -26.09 0.54
CA THR A 590 -10.13 -24.68 0.92
C THR A 590 -9.82 -24.53 2.39
N ILE A 591 -8.82 -23.72 2.72
CA ILE A 591 -8.39 -23.43 4.09
C ILE A 591 -8.77 -21.98 4.42
N ASP A 592 -9.62 -21.84 5.42
CA ASP A 592 -10.04 -20.56 5.99
C ASP A 592 -9.03 -20.13 7.08
N LEU A 593 -8.41 -18.98 6.85
CA LEU A 593 -7.40 -18.33 7.69
C LEU A 593 -7.96 -17.11 8.43
N THR A 594 -9.28 -16.89 8.40
CA THR A 594 -9.95 -15.74 9.03
C THR A 594 -9.61 -15.59 10.52
N ALA A 595 -9.25 -16.69 11.19
CA ALA A 595 -8.83 -16.67 12.60
C ALA A 595 -7.52 -15.88 12.86
N PHE A 596 -6.80 -15.49 11.81
CA PHE A 596 -5.60 -14.66 11.89
C PHE A 596 -5.83 -13.22 11.42
N ASP A 597 -7.03 -12.90 10.93
CA ASP A 597 -7.38 -11.56 10.48
C ASP A 597 -7.29 -10.58 11.66
N LYS A 598 -6.56 -9.49 11.45
CA LYS A 598 -6.48 -8.31 12.32
C LYS A 598 -7.27 -7.17 11.68
N GLY A 599 -7.38 -6.01 12.30
CA GLY A 599 -7.94 -4.82 11.66
C GLY A 599 -7.10 -4.34 10.47
N ILE A 600 -7.54 -3.28 9.79
CA ILE A 600 -6.89 -2.73 8.58
C ILE A 600 -5.60 -1.92 8.92
N THR A 601 -4.78 -2.39 9.86
CA THR A 601 -3.45 -1.81 10.10
C THR A 601 -2.39 -2.75 9.54
N GLY A 602 -1.45 -2.23 8.75
CA GLY A 602 -0.37 -3.03 8.16
C GLY A 602 -0.70 -3.65 6.79
N ASP A 603 -0.51 -4.97 6.64
CA ASP A 603 -0.56 -5.71 5.36
C ASP A 603 -1.96 -6.19 4.92
N LEU A 604 -3.01 -5.63 5.54
CA LEU A 604 -4.42 -5.82 5.16
C LEU A 604 -4.91 -7.28 5.22
N ASN A 605 -4.32 -8.10 6.09
CA ASN A 605 -4.58 -9.54 6.19
C ASN A 605 -4.29 -10.31 4.90
N HIS A 606 -3.48 -9.73 4.01
CA HIS A 606 -3.29 -10.25 2.66
C HIS A 606 -2.04 -11.15 2.54
N ARG A 607 -1.17 -11.21 3.56
CA ARG A 607 0.09 -11.97 3.50
C ARG A 607 0.16 -13.15 4.48
N HIS A 608 -0.97 -13.61 5.04
CA HIS A 608 -1.00 -14.69 6.04
C HIS A 608 -0.24 -15.96 5.64
N ALA A 609 -0.23 -16.30 4.35
CA ALA A 609 0.53 -17.43 3.81
C ALA A 609 2.04 -17.37 4.09
N PHE A 610 2.59 -16.18 4.33
CA PHE A 610 4.02 -15.93 4.49
C PHE A 610 4.39 -15.36 5.87
N THR A 611 3.43 -14.79 6.60
CA THR A 611 3.68 -14.09 7.87
C THR A 611 3.16 -14.83 9.10
N VAL A 612 2.28 -15.84 8.93
CA VAL A 612 1.71 -16.62 10.05
C VAL A 612 2.43 -17.97 10.20
N LYS A 613 3.01 -18.23 11.38
CA LYS A 613 3.85 -19.42 11.67
C LYS A 613 3.12 -20.73 11.46
N GLU A 614 1.86 -20.79 11.88
CA GLU A 614 0.99 -21.96 11.74
C GLU A 614 0.72 -22.27 10.27
N VAL A 615 0.47 -21.24 9.45
CA VAL A 615 0.20 -21.39 8.02
C VAL A 615 1.46 -21.80 7.27
N VAL A 616 2.60 -21.17 7.55
CA VAL A 616 3.90 -21.56 6.98
C VAL A 616 4.27 -23.00 7.38
N GLY A 617 3.94 -23.40 8.61
CA GLY A 617 4.12 -24.78 9.09
C GLY A 617 3.24 -25.81 8.36
N ASP A 618 1.99 -25.45 8.02
CA ASP A 618 1.12 -26.30 7.18
C ASP A 618 1.68 -26.43 5.76
N LEU A 619 2.11 -25.33 5.16
CA LEU A 619 2.73 -25.32 3.83
C LEU A 619 4.03 -26.12 3.78
N SER A 620 4.82 -26.13 4.86
CA SER A 620 6.00 -26.99 5.00
C SER A 620 5.66 -28.48 4.84
N LYS A 621 4.59 -28.96 5.48
CA LYS A 621 4.11 -30.35 5.33
C LYS A 621 3.56 -30.61 3.94
N LEU A 622 2.81 -29.65 3.39
CA LEU A 622 2.22 -29.74 2.05
C LEU A 622 3.32 -29.96 1.00
N PHE A 623 4.33 -29.10 0.96
CA PHE A 623 5.46 -29.25 0.04
C PHE A 623 6.41 -30.40 0.43
N GLY A 624 6.23 -30.99 1.61
CA GLY A 624 6.85 -32.25 2.04
C GLY A 624 6.17 -33.52 1.50
N GLY A 625 5.05 -33.38 0.75
CA GLY A 625 4.32 -34.49 0.13
C GLY A 625 2.96 -34.79 0.76
N GLU A 626 2.57 -34.10 1.84
CA GLU A 626 1.24 -34.22 2.45
C GLU A 626 0.24 -33.26 1.77
N TRP A 627 -0.04 -33.50 0.48
CA TRP A 627 -0.76 -32.55 -0.39
C TRP A 627 -2.18 -32.24 0.04
N ARG A 628 -2.90 -33.20 0.65
CA ARG A 628 -4.28 -32.99 1.13
C ARG A 628 -4.29 -32.46 2.56
N ALA A 629 -5.19 -31.52 2.85
CA ALA A 629 -5.38 -30.92 4.18
C ALA A 629 -5.59 -31.96 5.28
N ALA A 630 -6.37 -33.01 4.99
CA ALA A 630 -6.60 -34.12 5.93
C ALA A 630 -5.31 -34.92 6.26
N GLN A 631 -4.35 -35.02 5.32
CA GLN A 631 -3.06 -35.68 5.58
C GLN A 631 -2.21 -34.87 6.56
N ARG A 632 -2.33 -33.54 6.52
CA ARG A 632 -1.62 -32.59 7.39
C ARG A 632 -2.20 -32.47 8.80
N GLY A 633 -3.31 -33.17 9.06
CA GLY A 633 -4.02 -33.21 10.34
C GLY A 633 -5.14 -32.18 10.49
N LEU A 634 -5.55 -31.51 9.40
CA LEU A 634 -6.67 -30.57 9.43
C LEU A 634 -8.01 -31.31 9.41
N ASN A 635 -8.94 -30.89 10.27
CA ASN A 635 -10.26 -31.49 10.37
C ASN A 635 -11.22 -30.86 9.36
N PRO A 636 -11.98 -31.68 8.59
CA PRO A 636 -12.95 -31.15 7.64
C PRO A 636 -14.17 -30.56 8.36
N LEU A 637 -14.61 -29.40 7.90
CA LEU A 637 -15.80 -28.68 8.36
C LEU A 637 -16.84 -28.61 7.23
N PRO A 638 -18.14 -28.79 7.51
CA PRO A 638 -19.17 -28.75 6.48
C PRO A 638 -19.31 -27.35 5.89
N ALA A 639 -19.24 -27.22 4.56
CA ALA A 639 -19.46 -25.94 3.89
C ALA A 639 -20.98 -25.62 3.79
N PRO A 640 -21.43 -24.42 4.18
CA PRO A 640 -22.85 -24.07 4.14
C PRO A 640 -23.46 -24.23 2.73
N GLY A 641 -24.56 -24.98 2.64
CA GLY A 641 -25.27 -25.19 1.37
C GLY A 641 -24.56 -26.12 0.38
N SER A 642 -23.54 -26.87 0.80
CA SER A 642 -22.79 -27.81 -0.03
C SER A 642 -22.62 -29.16 0.69
N THR A 643 -22.37 -30.24 -0.07
CA THR A 643 -21.94 -31.54 0.49
C THR A 643 -20.42 -31.62 0.68
N LEU A 644 -19.69 -30.60 0.23
CA LEU A 644 -18.24 -30.50 0.35
C LEU A 644 -17.83 -29.92 1.70
N HIS A 645 -16.55 -30.09 2.02
CA HIS A 645 -15.95 -29.60 3.25
C HIS A 645 -14.92 -28.52 2.95
N TYR A 646 -14.63 -27.72 3.97
CA TYR A 646 -13.49 -26.81 4.02
C TYR A 646 -12.70 -27.08 5.30
N TYR A 647 -11.56 -26.42 5.48
CA TYR A 647 -10.67 -26.59 6.62
C TYR A 647 -10.36 -25.25 7.24
N LYS A 648 -9.81 -25.28 8.46
CA LYS A 648 -9.31 -24.09 9.15
C LYS A 648 -7.92 -24.36 9.68
N ILE A 649 -7.10 -23.32 9.71
CA ILE A 649 -5.94 -23.24 10.58
C ILE A 649 -6.29 -22.20 11.64
N GLU A 650 -6.15 -22.56 12.90
CA GLU A 650 -6.44 -21.67 14.03
C GLU A 650 -5.14 -21.35 14.76
N PRO A 651 -5.06 -20.20 15.45
CA PRO A 651 -3.96 -19.91 16.36
C PRO A 651 -3.79 -21.06 17.36
N GLY A 652 -2.54 -21.45 17.64
CA GLY A 652 -2.28 -22.51 18.61
C GLY A 652 -2.96 -22.21 19.96
N VAL A 653 -3.89 -23.06 20.38
CA VAL A 653 -4.46 -23.02 21.74
C VAL A 653 -3.30 -23.26 22.72
N ARG A 654 -3.10 -22.33 23.65
CA ARG A 654 -2.11 -22.48 24.74
C ARG A 654 -2.45 -23.65 25.65
#